data_AF-A0A2N2PHA3-F1
#
_entry.id   AF-A0A2N2PHA3-F1
#
_cell.length_a   1.000
_cell.length_b   1.000
_cell.length_c   1.000
_cell.angle_alpha   90.00
_cell.angle_beta   90.00
_cell.angle_gamma   90.00
#
_symmetry.space_group_name_H-M   'P 1'
#
loop_
_entity.id
_entity.type
_entity.pdbx_description
1 polymer ?
#
loop_
_entity_poly.entity_id
_entity_poly.type
_entity_poly.pdbx_seq_one_letter_code
_entity_poly.pdbx_strand_id
1 'polypeptide(L)'
;MSQYVQVVVNVSGIEGLFDYHVPEDLSAGLQVGSLVLVPFGRQIVQGIISRFVEVPQVPKTRAIDSVLSEQPVITEAQQQLAAWMANETLSSLSSYYQLMLTPGLSQQADRQYSITDIVPNFPLSPMQKRIMQHLQEKGAQRGRQLELAFKRQHWKESMRGLVRQGMVKNEAFLPAPRVQAKMVRTIHLACRAEEVPGKLDALSKKAGKADERRRAVMDFVLKEPMGVVIPVVNAVSGAQPGDYQRLAEAGLVRFGETEIIRDPLDRLEGIVHHPPELTNEQQSAWKIISSQIENSRWEKPILLHGVTGSGKTELYLRAVQQVLEVGKSALILVPEISLTPQTVQRFQARFPGRVGIIHSKLSDGERFDTWRRVRSGDLSVIVGPRSALFAPFQNLGLIVIDEAHDDSYFQEDLEPRYSALRAAWSYSRICQAVIIYGSATPGIELMYQAKQENWPLLSLPGRVLAHRKAVTQHVEVGHLEIDGEAAYLPLPNVSVVDMRTELKEGNRSIFSRKLQETLQATLAAGHQAMLFLNRRGSATYVFCRSCGSRLNCPRCDLSLTFHGDENLLICHHCNYKRQMPKKCPQCQSVQIRQFGTGTERVEEEVLKQFPEARVIRMDSGVTRLKGSHELLLKQFANRQADILVGTQMVAKGIDLPFVTFVGVVLADVGLGLPDFRAAERSFQILTQVAGRAGRSPLGGSVVFQTYVPDEYAIQKASRHDFWGFYTQELALRKKLGYPPFSRLIRLEFRHSKEDQARLMAERMAEKLGFWIQAGKFRQSDWIGPVPCFYQRLDGIYRWQVILRGPKPVDIIRDQDLGEAIVTVDPVSLL
;
A
#
# COMPACT_ATOMS: atom_id res chain seq x y z
N MET A 1 -27.99 37.48 7.12
CA MET A 1 -27.61 36.92 8.44
C MET A 1 -26.20 36.40 8.31
N SER A 2 -25.29 36.74 9.22
CA SER A 2 -23.91 36.24 9.16
C SER A 2 -23.90 34.74 9.39
N GLN A 3 -23.49 33.97 8.38
CA GLN A 3 -23.37 32.52 8.46
C GLN A 3 -21.98 32.19 9.02
N TYR A 4 -21.88 31.22 9.94
CA TYR A 4 -20.60 30.81 10.52
C TYR A 4 -20.29 29.36 10.16
N VAL A 5 -18.99 29.03 10.11
CA VAL A 5 -18.51 27.68 9.80
C VAL A 5 -17.38 27.26 10.73
N GLN A 6 -17.28 25.95 10.94
CA GLN A 6 -16.15 25.31 11.58
C GLN A 6 -15.20 24.73 10.55
N VAL A 7 -13.92 25.09 10.67
CA VAL A 7 -12.87 24.71 9.72
C VAL A 7 -11.80 23.89 10.42
N VAL A 8 -11.44 22.75 9.83
CA VAL A 8 -10.23 22.02 10.17
C VAL A 8 -9.08 22.63 9.38
N VAL A 9 -8.14 23.25 10.08
CA VAL A 9 -6.98 23.89 9.44
C VAL A 9 -5.89 22.87 9.11
N ASN A 10 -5.30 23.01 7.93
CA ASN A 10 -4.22 22.15 7.45
C ASN A 10 -2.86 22.61 8.01
N VAL A 11 -2.72 22.60 9.33
CA VAL A 11 -1.50 23.00 10.05
C VAL A 11 -0.96 21.82 10.84
N SER A 12 0.30 21.48 10.58
CA SER A 12 0.98 20.37 11.25
C SER A 12 1.01 20.56 12.77
N GLY A 13 0.58 19.55 13.51
CA GLY A 13 0.58 19.55 14.99
C GLY A 13 -0.50 20.43 15.64
N ILE A 14 -1.42 21.01 14.86
CA ILE A 14 -2.59 21.70 15.39
C ILE A 14 -3.80 20.77 15.29
N GLU A 15 -4.51 20.65 16.41
CA GLU A 15 -5.73 19.88 16.55
C GLU A 15 -6.91 20.79 16.87
N GLY A 16 -8.10 20.41 16.44
CA GLY A 16 -9.35 21.12 16.73
C GLY A 16 -10.03 21.74 15.52
N LEU A 17 -11.21 22.31 15.81
CA LEU A 17 -12.06 23.04 14.88
C LEU A 17 -12.01 24.53 15.23
N PHE A 18 -11.99 25.38 14.22
CA PHE A 18 -11.91 26.82 14.39
C PHE A 18 -13.07 27.51 13.69
N ASP A 19 -13.67 28.48 14.38
CA ASP A 19 -14.87 29.18 13.92
C ASP A 19 -14.54 30.41 13.09
N TYR A 20 -15.15 30.51 11.90
CA TYR A 20 -15.02 31.61 10.96
C TYR A 20 -16.40 32.12 10.55
N HIS A 21 -16.51 33.40 10.17
CA HIS A 21 -17.70 33.90 9.50
C HIS A 21 -17.53 33.87 7.98
N VAL A 22 -18.63 33.65 7.28
CA VAL A 22 -18.71 33.59 5.83
C VAL A 22 -19.03 34.98 5.27
N PRO A 23 -18.16 35.57 4.43
CA PRO A 23 -18.48 36.77 3.65
C PRO A 23 -19.69 36.57 2.74
N GLU A 24 -20.50 37.62 2.53
CA GLU A 24 -21.74 37.53 1.74
C GLU A 24 -21.51 37.08 0.30
N ASP A 25 -20.40 37.50 -0.32
CA ASP A 25 -19.97 37.14 -1.67
C ASP A 25 -19.59 35.66 -1.83
N LEU A 26 -19.23 34.98 -0.73
CA LEU A 26 -18.88 33.56 -0.75
C LEU A 26 -20.06 32.64 -0.37
N SER A 27 -21.13 33.20 0.19
CA SER A 27 -22.23 32.44 0.80
C SER A 27 -22.94 31.46 -0.13
N ALA A 28 -23.10 31.79 -1.41
CA ALA A 28 -23.89 30.99 -2.36
C ALA A 28 -23.21 29.69 -2.83
N GLY A 29 -21.88 29.54 -2.65
CA GLY A 29 -21.11 28.42 -3.17
C GLY A 29 -20.45 27.53 -2.11
N LEU A 30 -20.60 27.85 -0.84
CA LEU A 30 -19.93 27.16 0.25
C LEU A 30 -20.71 25.93 0.70
N GLN A 31 -20.01 24.80 0.81
CA GLN A 31 -20.58 23.54 1.28
C GLN A 31 -19.66 22.90 2.33
N VAL A 32 -20.22 21.96 3.09
CA VAL A 32 -19.42 21.09 3.95
C VAL A 32 -18.45 20.29 3.07
N GLY A 33 -17.16 20.29 3.44
CA GLY A 33 -16.10 19.67 2.66
C GLY A 33 -15.46 20.58 1.61
N SER A 34 -15.91 21.84 1.46
CA SER A 34 -15.25 22.82 0.62
C SER A 34 -13.84 23.15 1.13
N LEU A 35 -12.93 23.32 0.18
CA LEU A 35 -11.54 23.71 0.41
C LEU A 35 -11.44 25.23 0.43
N VAL A 36 -10.98 25.79 1.54
CA VAL A 36 -10.93 27.24 1.76
C VAL A 36 -9.56 27.72 2.20
N LEU A 37 -9.28 29.01 1.98
CA LEU A 37 -8.22 29.72 2.65
C LEU A 37 -8.79 30.48 3.85
N VAL A 38 -8.13 30.36 5.00
CA VAL A 38 -8.53 31.02 6.23
C VAL A 38 -7.35 31.67 6.94
N PRO A 39 -7.54 32.84 7.58
CA PRO A 39 -6.52 33.45 8.41
C PRO A 39 -6.37 32.66 9.73
N PHE A 40 -5.17 32.18 10.02
CA PHE A 40 -4.84 31.47 11.25
C PHE A 40 -3.61 32.10 11.92
N GLY A 41 -3.80 32.77 13.05
CA GLY A 41 -2.72 33.53 13.70
C GLY A 41 -2.25 34.73 12.84
N ARG A 42 -1.02 34.68 12.34
CA ARG A 42 -0.42 35.71 11.45
C ARG A 42 -0.28 35.25 9.99
N GLN A 43 -0.89 34.12 9.64
CA GLN A 43 -0.72 33.49 8.34
C GLN A 43 -2.07 33.13 7.71
N ILE A 44 -2.09 32.91 6.41
CA ILE A 44 -3.21 32.29 5.70
C ILE A 44 -2.88 30.82 5.49
N VAL A 45 -3.83 29.96 5.81
CA VAL A 45 -3.68 28.51 5.72
C VAL A 45 -4.84 27.92 4.96
N GLN A 46 -4.60 26.78 4.32
CA GLN A 46 -5.66 25.97 3.75
C GLN A 46 -6.46 25.31 4.88
N GLY A 47 -7.77 25.20 4.71
CA GLY A 47 -8.67 24.52 5.63
C GLY A 47 -9.82 23.85 4.89
N ILE A 48 -10.49 22.94 5.60
CA ILE A 48 -11.68 22.24 5.08
C ILE A 48 -12.84 22.53 6.01
N ILE A 49 -13.96 22.93 5.42
CA ILE A 49 -15.19 23.19 6.18
C ILE A 49 -15.75 21.87 6.68
N SER A 50 -15.87 21.76 8.00
CA SER A 50 -16.43 20.59 8.67
C SER A 50 -17.94 20.70 8.85
N ARG A 51 -18.46 21.87 9.24
CA ARG A 51 -19.91 22.12 9.39
C ARG A 51 -20.23 23.60 9.42
N PHE A 52 -21.50 23.92 9.18
CA PHE A 52 -22.09 25.22 9.46
C PHE A 52 -22.54 25.30 10.93
N VAL A 53 -22.43 26.49 11.52
CA VAL A 53 -22.87 26.77 12.89
C VAL A 53 -23.66 28.07 12.92
N GLU A 54 -24.71 28.12 13.74
CA GLU A 54 -25.51 29.34 13.90
C GLU A 54 -24.83 30.35 14.82
N VAL A 55 -24.16 29.87 15.87
CA VAL A 55 -23.48 30.69 16.87
C VAL A 55 -22.03 30.22 17.00
N PRO A 56 -21.04 31.12 16.85
CA PRO A 56 -19.65 30.77 17.07
C PRO A 56 -19.35 30.60 18.57
N GLN A 57 -18.42 29.72 18.91
CA GLN A 57 -17.88 29.52 20.26
C GLN A 57 -17.12 30.74 20.78
N VAL A 58 -16.75 31.66 19.89
CA VAL A 58 -16.01 32.89 20.24
C VAL A 58 -16.78 34.14 19.77
N PRO A 59 -16.75 35.23 20.56
CA PRO A 59 -17.51 36.45 20.24
C PRO A 59 -16.94 37.22 19.04
N LYS A 60 -15.68 36.99 18.67
CA LYS A 60 -15.03 37.61 17.51
C LYS A 60 -14.44 36.53 16.61
N THR A 61 -15.00 36.37 15.42
CA THR A 61 -14.48 35.46 14.39
C THR A 61 -13.75 36.25 13.30
N ARG A 62 -12.92 35.55 12.52
CA ARG A 62 -12.30 36.09 11.31
C ARG A 62 -13.09 35.63 10.08
N ALA A 63 -12.97 36.37 8.97
CA ALA A 63 -13.58 36.02 7.69
C ALA A 63 -12.85 34.85 7.04
N ILE A 64 -13.56 34.04 6.26
CA ILE A 64 -12.96 33.20 5.22
C ILE A 64 -12.31 34.11 4.18
N ASP A 65 -11.09 33.78 3.74
CA ASP A 65 -10.36 34.57 2.75
C ASP A 65 -10.85 34.27 1.33
N SER A 66 -10.89 32.98 0.94
CA SER A 66 -11.30 32.56 -0.39
C SER A 66 -11.65 31.06 -0.45
N VAL A 67 -12.35 30.66 -1.51
CA VAL A 67 -12.70 29.26 -1.79
C VAL A 67 -11.83 28.73 -2.94
N LEU A 68 -11.18 27.58 -2.74
CA LEU A 68 -10.23 27.00 -3.71
C LEU A 68 -10.84 25.96 -4.65
N SER A 69 -12.09 25.56 -4.43
CA SER A 69 -12.79 24.57 -5.24
C SER A 69 -14.29 24.85 -5.25
N GLU A 70 -14.90 24.86 -6.44
CA GLU A 70 -16.35 25.05 -6.63
C GLU A 70 -17.18 23.93 -6.00
N GLN A 71 -16.64 22.71 -5.95
CA GLN A 71 -17.27 21.55 -5.32
C GLN A 71 -16.48 21.11 -4.06
N PRO A 72 -17.13 20.44 -3.10
CA PRO A 72 -16.45 19.81 -1.97
C PRO A 72 -15.29 18.93 -2.43
N VAL A 73 -14.16 19.00 -1.72
CA VAL A 73 -12.99 18.13 -1.97
C VAL A 73 -13.00 16.90 -1.07
N ILE A 74 -13.79 16.93 0.00
CA ILE A 74 -14.03 15.79 0.89
C ILE A 74 -15.53 15.60 1.01
N THR A 75 -16.02 14.40 0.71
CA THR A 75 -17.45 14.07 0.83
C THR A 75 -17.87 13.94 2.29
N GLU A 76 -19.16 14.06 2.59
CA GLU A 76 -19.67 13.88 3.96
C GLU A 76 -19.29 12.51 4.53
N ALA A 77 -19.41 11.45 3.74
CA ALA A 77 -19.02 10.10 4.13
C ALA A 77 -17.52 10.00 4.48
N GLN A 78 -16.66 10.70 3.73
CA GLN A 78 -15.24 10.79 4.06
C GLN A 78 -14.99 11.58 5.36
N GLN A 79 -15.77 12.62 5.66
CA GLN A 79 -15.64 13.34 6.93
C GLN A 79 -16.01 12.47 8.13
N GLN A 80 -17.12 11.73 8.02
CA GLN A 80 -17.52 10.76 9.05
C GLN A 80 -16.47 9.66 9.24
N LEU A 81 -15.89 9.16 8.13
CA LEU A 81 -14.82 8.18 8.18
C LEU A 81 -13.57 8.77 8.84
N ALA A 82 -13.15 9.98 8.48
CA ALA A 82 -11.98 10.64 9.05
C ALA A 82 -12.13 10.85 10.56
N ALA A 83 -13.32 11.26 11.02
CA ALA A 83 -13.62 11.41 12.44
C ALA A 83 -13.57 10.06 13.18
N TRP A 84 -14.16 9.01 12.59
CA TRP A 84 -14.09 7.66 13.15
C TRP A 84 -12.65 7.16 13.25
N MET A 85 -11.85 7.35 12.19
CA MET A 85 -10.44 6.93 12.14
C MET A 85 -9.59 7.70 13.14
N ALA A 86 -9.73 9.04 13.20
CA ALA A 86 -9.04 9.90 14.17
C ALA A 86 -9.24 9.42 15.61
N ASN A 87 -10.48 9.10 15.97
CA ASN A 87 -10.81 8.56 17.28
C ASN A 87 -10.28 7.14 17.49
N GLU A 88 -10.33 6.28 16.47
CA GLU A 88 -9.88 4.88 16.57
C GLU A 88 -8.35 4.77 16.71
N THR A 89 -7.59 5.69 16.12
CA THR A 89 -6.12 5.64 16.08
C THR A 89 -5.44 6.67 16.97
N LEU A 90 -6.20 7.49 17.70
CA LEU A 90 -5.70 8.61 18.49
C LEU A 90 -4.81 9.55 17.66
N SER A 91 -5.27 9.86 16.44
CA SER A 91 -4.55 10.73 15.50
C SER A 91 -5.39 11.96 15.17
N SER A 92 -4.74 13.05 14.76
CA SER A 92 -5.45 14.28 14.43
C SER A 92 -6.37 14.12 13.20
N LEU A 93 -7.53 14.78 13.24
CA LEU A 93 -8.46 14.81 12.12
C LEU A 93 -7.83 15.43 10.85
N SER A 94 -6.98 16.45 11.02
CA SER A 94 -6.26 17.11 9.93
C SER A 94 -5.33 16.17 9.17
N SER A 95 -4.70 15.21 9.85
CA SER A 95 -3.85 14.19 9.24
C SER A 95 -4.64 13.27 8.30
N TYR A 96 -5.89 12.93 8.64
CA TYR A 96 -6.75 12.13 7.77
C TYR A 96 -7.27 12.91 6.56
N TYR A 97 -7.61 14.19 6.73
CA TYR A 97 -7.96 15.04 5.60
C TYR A 97 -6.80 15.18 4.60
N GLN A 98 -5.55 15.28 5.08
CA GLN A 98 -4.38 15.27 4.19
C GLN A 98 -4.25 13.97 3.38
N LEU A 99 -4.62 12.81 3.96
CA LEU A 99 -4.65 11.54 3.23
C LEU A 99 -5.78 11.44 2.20
N MET A 100 -6.90 12.13 2.44
CA MET A 100 -8.07 12.12 1.56
C MET A 100 -7.95 13.10 0.38
N LEU A 101 -7.09 14.11 0.51
CA LEU A 101 -6.74 14.99 -0.59
C LEU A 101 -5.71 14.33 -1.53
N THR A 102 -5.88 14.52 -2.83
CA THR A 102 -4.88 14.06 -3.80
C THR A 102 -3.54 14.79 -3.62
N PRO A 103 -2.39 14.09 -3.75
CA PRO A 103 -1.08 14.72 -3.70
C PRO A 103 -0.97 15.92 -4.66
N GLY A 104 -0.33 16.99 -4.18
CA GLY A 104 -0.15 18.23 -4.92
C GLY A 104 -1.29 19.25 -4.80
N LEU A 105 -2.49 18.83 -4.39
CA LEU A 105 -3.62 19.74 -4.10
C LEU A 105 -3.55 20.30 -2.68
N SER A 106 -3.12 19.49 -1.71
CA SER A 106 -2.89 19.93 -0.34
C SER A 106 -1.72 20.91 -0.27
N GLN A 107 -1.99 22.08 0.27
CA GLN A 107 -1.02 23.13 0.55
C GLN A 107 -0.83 23.22 2.06
N GLN A 108 0.42 23.12 2.50
CA GLN A 108 0.77 23.48 3.87
C GLN A 108 1.47 24.84 3.82
N ALA A 109 1.08 25.75 4.71
CA ALA A 109 1.78 27.01 4.89
C ALA A 109 3.24 26.71 5.26
N ASP A 110 4.16 27.20 4.43
CA ASP A 110 5.59 27.19 4.70
C ASP A 110 5.99 28.57 5.23
N ARG A 111 7.23 28.70 5.67
CA ARG A 111 7.83 29.98 6.04
C ARG A 111 8.84 30.37 4.99
N GLN A 112 8.70 31.56 4.44
CA GLN A 112 9.69 32.14 3.53
C GLN A 112 10.60 33.08 4.32
N TYR A 113 11.89 32.84 4.18
CA TYR A 113 12.94 33.60 4.83
C TYR A 113 13.62 34.47 3.79
N SER A 114 13.65 35.78 4.03
CA SER A 114 14.31 36.76 3.17
C SER A 114 15.24 37.63 4.00
N ILE A 115 16.34 38.07 3.41
CA ILE A 115 17.25 39.00 4.07
C ILE A 115 16.59 40.38 4.11
N THR A 116 16.78 41.08 5.22
CA THR A 116 16.47 42.51 5.35
C THR A 116 17.74 43.34 5.19
N ASP A 117 17.59 44.65 4.99
CA ASP A 117 18.72 45.58 4.85
C ASP A 117 19.48 45.88 6.18
N ILE A 118 19.19 45.15 7.26
CA ILE A 118 19.80 45.35 8.58
C ILE A 118 21.21 44.72 8.61
N VAL A 119 22.22 45.56 8.85
CA VAL A 119 23.63 45.16 8.95
C VAL A 119 23.94 44.62 10.37
N PRO A 120 24.69 43.51 10.51
CA PRO A 120 24.98 42.92 11.81
C PRO A 120 25.84 43.81 12.70
N ASN A 121 25.33 44.15 13.90
CA ASN A 121 26.07 44.86 14.95
C ASN A 121 26.95 43.95 15.84
N PHE A 122 26.99 42.64 15.55
CA PHE A 122 27.73 41.62 16.31
C PHE A 122 28.23 40.50 15.40
N PRO A 123 29.29 39.76 15.80
CA PRO A 123 29.80 38.64 15.00
C PRO A 123 28.79 37.50 14.91
N LEU A 124 28.38 37.16 13.69
CA LEU A 124 27.51 36.02 13.39
C LEU A 124 28.24 34.69 13.61
N SER A 125 27.51 33.69 14.13
CA SER A 125 28.02 32.32 14.22
C SER A 125 28.31 31.73 12.82
N PRO A 126 29.15 30.68 12.70
CA PRO A 126 29.46 30.06 11.41
C PRO A 126 28.22 29.58 10.64
N MET A 127 27.21 29.06 11.36
CA MET A 127 25.95 28.64 10.77
C MET A 127 25.13 29.83 10.27
N GLN A 128 25.04 30.90 11.06
CA GLN A 128 24.33 32.12 10.65
C GLN A 128 24.95 32.75 9.41
N LYS A 129 26.29 32.79 9.32
CA LYS A 129 26.99 33.26 8.11
C LYS A 129 26.64 32.42 6.88
N ARG A 130 26.63 31.09 7.01
CA ARG A 130 26.23 30.17 5.93
C ARG A 130 24.78 30.37 5.49
N ILE A 131 23.85 30.53 6.44
CA ILE A 131 22.44 30.79 6.14
C ILE A 131 22.29 32.13 5.40
N MET A 132 22.94 33.19 5.87
CA MET A 132 22.92 34.51 5.23
C MET A 132 23.51 34.45 3.82
N GLN A 133 24.68 33.84 3.63
CA GLN A 133 25.30 33.68 2.30
C GLN A 133 24.37 32.91 1.35
N HIS A 134 23.75 31.82 1.82
CA HIS A 134 22.82 31.06 1.01
C HIS A 134 21.58 31.86 0.58
N LEU A 135 21.01 32.66 1.50
CA LEU A 135 19.90 33.56 1.19
C LEU A 135 20.31 34.73 0.28
N GLN A 136 21.56 35.21 0.35
CA GLN A 136 22.09 36.21 -0.59
C GLN A 136 22.23 35.62 -2.01
N GLU A 137 22.76 34.41 -2.13
CA GLU A 137 22.99 33.75 -3.42
C GLU A 137 21.71 33.25 -4.09
N LYS A 138 20.76 32.72 -3.30
CA LYS A 138 19.54 32.07 -3.80
C LYS A 138 18.29 32.92 -3.64
N GLY A 139 18.41 34.13 -3.07
CA GLY A 139 17.28 34.97 -2.71
C GLY A 139 16.43 34.37 -1.59
N ALA A 140 15.18 34.84 -1.48
CA ALA A 140 14.26 34.35 -0.46
C ALA A 140 14.01 32.83 -0.60
N GLN A 141 14.17 32.08 0.49
CA GLN A 141 14.03 30.62 0.48
C GLN A 141 12.95 30.17 1.45
N ARG A 142 12.24 29.10 1.08
CA ARG A 142 11.27 28.45 1.97
C ARG A 142 11.98 27.60 3.02
N GLY A 143 11.31 27.38 4.16
CA GLY A 143 11.81 26.55 5.25
C GLY A 143 12.19 25.15 4.78
N ARG A 144 11.38 24.52 3.91
CA ARG A 144 11.71 23.22 3.31
C ARG A 144 12.95 23.24 2.41
N GLN A 145 13.19 24.33 1.68
CA GLN A 145 14.38 24.48 0.83
C GLN A 145 15.63 24.62 1.69
N LEU A 146 15.56 25.37 2.78
CA LEU A 146 16.63 25.48 3.77
C LEU A 146 16.88 24.14 4.48
N GLU A 147 15.84 23.37 4.79
CA GLU A 147 15.97 22.06 5.43
C GLU A 147 16.67 21.03 4.52
N LEU A 148 16.46 21.13 3.21
CA LEU A 148 17.21 20.36 2.20
C LEU A 148 18.67 20.85 2.07
N ALA A 149 18.89 22.16 2.05
CA ALA A 149 20.22 22.76 1.91
C ALA A 149 21.12 22.51 3.14
N PHE A 150 20.54 22.51 4.34
CA PHE A 150 21.24 22.35 5.62
C PHE A 150 20.88 21.03 6.32
N LYS A 151 20.72 19.96 5.53
CA LYS A 151 20.31 18.64 6.01
C LYS A 151 21.25 18.14 7.13
N ARG A 152 20.66 17.67 8.24
CA ARG A 152 21.36 17.20 9.47
C ARG A 152 22.13 18.28 10.26
N GLN A 153 21.85 19.56 10.02
CA GLN A 153 22.42 20.67 10.79
C GLN A 153 21.30 21.38 11.57
N HIS A 154 21.59 21.88 12.78
CA HIS A 154 20.62 22.59 13.64
C HIS A 154 20.32 24.03 13.16
N TRP A 155 20.03 24.20 11.86
CA TRP A 155 19.85 25.50 11.22
C TRP A 155 18.67 26.31 11.79
N LYS A 156 17.63 25.62 12.29
CA LYS A 156 16.41 26.26 12.83
C LYS A 156 16.68 27.15 14.04
N GLU A 157 17.65 26.82 14.88
CA GLU A 157 18.04 27.63 16.04
C GLU A 157 18.80 28.88 15.60
N SER A 158 19.78 28.71 14.72
CA SER A 158 20.54 29.82 14.12
C SER A 158 19.63 30.78 13.33
N MET A 159 18.67 30.24 12.58
CA MET A 159 17.65 31.02 11.88
C MET A 159 16.76 31.79 12.86
N ARG A 160 16.31 31.17 13.96
CA ARG A 160 15.56 31.87 15.02
C ARG A 160 16.36 33.02 15.64
N GLY A 161 17.69 32.89 15.71
CA GLY A 161 18.59 33.98 16.11
C GLY A 161 18.58 35.15 15.11
N LEU A 162 18.74 34.85 13.81
CA LEU A 162 18.74 35.86 12.73
C LEU A 162 17.40 36.60 12.62
N VAL A 163 16.28 35.89 12.76
CA VAL A 163 14.95 36.49 12.73
C VAL A 163 14.72 37.40 13.94
N ARG A 164 15.16 36.99 15.15
CA ARG A 164 15.07 37.84 16.35
C ARG A 164 15.89 39.12 16.24
N GLN A 165 17.01 39.06 15.53
CA GLN A 165 17.89 40.22 15.28
C GLN A 165 17.41 41.09 14.11
N GLY A 166 16.27 40.75 13.50
CA GLY A 166 15.71 41.50 12.38
C GLY A 166 16.39 41.24 11.03
N MET A 167 17.59 40.65 10.99
CA MET A 167 18.39 40.45 9.76
C MET A 167 17.73 39.56 8.71
N VAL A 168 16.85 38.66 9.15
CA VAL A 168 16.05 37.81 8.28
C VAL A 168 14.58 38.02 8.61
N LYS A 169 13.81 38.45 7.62
CA LYS A 169 12.35 38.48 7.72
C LYS A 169 11.82 37.06 7.52
N ASN A 170 10.80 36.72 8.29
CA ASN A 170 10.10 35.46 8.16
C ASN A 170 8.62 35.77 7.90
N GLU A 171 8.14 35.37 6.73
CA GLU A 171 6.75 35.55 6.31
C GLU A 171 6.12 34.20 6.04
N ALA A 172 4.83 34.09 6.31
CA ALA A 172 4.09 32.90 5.94
C ALA A 172 3.88 32.89 4.43
N PHE A 173 4.15 31.76 3.80
CA PHE A 173 4.03 31.56 2.37
C PHE A 173 3.20 30.31 2.11
N LEU A 174 2.09 30.49 1.40
CA LEU A 174 1.26 29.38 0.94
C LEU A 174 1.60 29.09 -0.54
N PRO A 175 2.24 27.97 -0.87
CA PRO A 175 2.57 27.64 -2.26
C PRO A 175 1.30 27.36 -3.06
N ALA A 176 1.28 27.75 -4.34
CA ALA A 176 0.26 27.31 -5.29
C ALA A 176 0.21 25.76 -5.38
N PRO A 177 -0.94 25.17 -5.78
CA PRO A 177 -1.05 23.73 -5.94
C PRO A 177 -0.02 23.23 -6.95
N ARG A 178 0.56 22.05 -6.71
CA ARG A 178 1.54 21.44 -7.63
C ARG A 178 0.86 20.74 -8.82
N VAL A 179 -0.45 20.51 -8.72
CA VAL A 179 -1.26 19.84 -9.73
C VAL A 179 -2.42 20.71 -10.15
N GLN A 180 -2.72 20.65 -11.43
CA GLN A 180 -3.86 21.29 -12.06
C GLN A 180 -4.29 20.46 -13.28
N ALA A 181 -5.46 20.79 -13.82
CA ALA A 181 -5.93 20.29 -15.11
C ALA A 181 -4.86 20.52 -16.17
N LYS A 182 -4.55 19.51 -16.99
CA LYS A 182 -3.54 19.65 -18.04
C LYS A 182 -4.20 20.27 -19.26
N MET A 183 -3.95 21.55 -19.49
CA MET A 183 -4.35 22.23 -20.73
C MET A 183 -3.32 21.97 -21.82
N VAL A 184 -3.79 21.67 -23.03
CA VAL A 184 -2.93 21.55 -24.21
C VAL A 184 -3.48 22.44 -25.32
N ARG A 185 -2.58 23.10 -26.02
CA ARG A 185 -2.92 23.98 -27.13
C ARG A 185 -3.50 23.16 -28.28
N THR A 186 -4.68 23.55 -28.71
CA THR A 186 -5.39 22.98 -29.85
C THR A 186 -5.45 23.98 -30.99
N ILE A 187 -5.66 23.47 -32.20
CA ILE A 187 -6.00 24.29 -33.37
C ILE A 187 -7.40 23.93 -33.81
N HIS A 188 -8.20 24.96 -34.06
CA HIS A 188 -9.55 24.82 -34.61
C HIS A 188 -9.61 25.51 -35.96
N LEU A 189 -10.51 25.05 -36.82
CA LEU A 189 -10.81 25.77 -38.05
C LEU A 189 -11.40 27.15 -37.69
N ALA A 190 -10.87 28.21 -38.31
CA ALA A 190 -11.32 29.59 -38.08
C ALA A 190 -12.28 30.10 -39.16
N CYS A 191 -12.42 29.38 -40.28
CA CYS A 191 -13.32 29.70 -41.38
C CYS A 191 -14.23 28.53 -41.75
N ARG A 192 -15.17 28.73 -42.67
CA ARG A 192 -15.96 27.62 -43.23
C ARG A 192 -15.06 26.71 -44.06
N ALA A 193 -15.32 25.41 -44.04
CA ALA A 193 -14.52 24.41 -44.77
C ALA A 193 -14.39 24.72 -46.28
N GLU A 194 -15.43 25.30 -46.87
CA GLU A 194 -15.50 25.73 -48.27
C GLU A 194 -14.51 26.86 -48.62
N GLU A 195 -14.12 27.68 -47.64
CA GLU A 195 -13.20 28.81 -47.84
C GLU A 195 -11.73 28.40 -47.75
N VAL A 196 -11.46 27.18 -47.28
CA VAL A 196 -10.10 26.70 -46.99
C VAL A 196 -9.25 26.60 -48.26
N PRO A 197 -9.69 25.96 -49.37
CA PRO A 197 -8.87 25.83 -50.57
C PRO A 197 -8.40 27.19 -51.12
N GLY A 198 -9.31 28.16 -51.23
CA GLY A 198 -9.00 29.49 -51.77
C GLY A 198 -8.05 30.30 -50.89
N LYS A 199 -8.23 30.25 -49.56
CA LYS A 199 -7.32 30.92 -48.60
C LYS A 199 -5.96 30.23 -48.50
N LEU A 200 -5.91 28.92 -48.64
CA LEU A 200 -4.68 28.13 -48.60
C LEU A 200 -3.84 28.32 -49.85
N ASP A 201 -4.46 28.39 -51.03
CA ASP A 201 -3.78 28.68 -52.29
C ASP A 201 -3.24 30.12 -52.35
N ALA A 202 -3.97 31.09 -51.79
CA ALA A 202 -3.51 32.47 -51.67
C ALA A 202 -2.27 32.62 -50.76
N LEU A 203 -2.12 31.72 -49.79
CA LEU A 203 -1.00 31.67 -48.84
C LEU A 203 0.30 31.14 -49.45
N SER A 204 0.22 30.41 -50.57
CA SER A 204 1.35 29.64 -51.11
C SER A 204 1.63 29.97 -52.57
N LYS A 205 2.38 31.06 -52.77
CA LYS A 205 2.85 31.51 -54.11
C LYS A 205 3.94 30.63 -54.74
N LYS A 206 4.55 29.69 -54.00
CA LYS A 206 5.54 28.70 -54.46
C LYS A 206 5.34 27.37 -53.72
N ALA A 207 5.23 26.27 -54.45
CA ALA A 207 5.20 24.92 -53.88
C ALA A 207 6.56 24.57 -53.27
N GLY A 208 6.59 24.29 -51.98
CA GLY A 208 7.79 23.87 -51.25
C GLY A 208 7.43 23.23 -49.92
N LYS A 209 8.42 22.69 -49.21
CA LYS A 209 8.22 21.90 -47.99
C LYS A 209 7.34 22.56 -46.92
N ALA A 210 7.35 23.89 -46.82
CA ALA A 210 6.51 24.60 -45.86
C ALA A 210 5.02 24.66 -46.26
N ASP A 211 4.74 24.70 -47.57
CA ASP A 211 3.37 24.60 -48.09
C ASP A 211 2.80 23.19 -47.90
N GLU A 212 3.60 22.16 -48.20
CA GLU A 212 3.23 20.76 -47.95
C GLU A 212 2.83 20.51 -46.49
N ARG A 213 3.63 21.02 -45.53
CA ARG A 213 3.30 20.95 -44.10
C ARG A 213 2.00 21.68 -43.75
N ARG A 214 1.78 22.88 -44.29
CA ARG A 214 0.55 23.65 -44.03
C ARG A 214 -0.69 22.98 -44.63
N ARG A 215 -0.59 22.42 -45.83
CA ARG A 215 -1.66 21.61 -46.44
C ARG A 215 -1.97 20.37 -45.60
N ALA A 216 -0.94 19.64 -45.17
CA ALA A 216 -1.10 18.49 -44.27
C ALA A 216 -1.73 18.85 -42.92
N VAL A 217 -1.42 20.03 -42.36
CA VAL A 217 -2.11 20.56 -41.17
C VAL A 217 -3.60 20.75 -41.46
N MET A 218 -3.94 21.43 -42.56
CA MET A 218 -5.34 21.70 -42.92
C MET A 218 -6.14 20.43 -43.23
N ASP A 219 -5.55 19.45 -43.90
CA ASP A 219 -6.17 18.14 -44.17
C ASP A 219 -6.56 17.42 -42.89
N PHE A 220 -5.75 17.57 -41.83
CA PHE A 220 -6.03 16.99 -40.53
C PHE A 220 -7.11 17.78 -39.76
N VAL A 221 -7.04 19.12 -39.79
CA VAL A 221 -8.03 19.99 -39.12
C VAL A 221 -9.41 19.91 -39.76
N LEU A 222 -9.50 19.76 -41.09
CA LEU A 222 -10.75 19.62 -41.82
C LEU A 222 -11.52 18.34 -41.46
N LYS A 223 -10.80 17.27 -41.05
CA LYS A 223 -11.40 16.00 -40.64
C LYS A 223 -11.91 16.00 -39.21
N GLU A 224 -11.48 16.96 -38.39
CA GLU A 224 -11.73 16.99 -36.95
C GLU A 224 -12.37 18.33 -36.51
N PRO A 225 -13.71 18.46 -36.58
CA PRO A 225 -14.41 19.71 -36.31
C PRO A 225 -14.28 20.21 -34.86
N MET A 226 -13.92 19.32 -33.92
CA MET A 226 -13.75 19.64 -32.50
C MET A 226 -12.38 20.25 -32.17
N GLY A 227 -11.50 20.39 -33.16
CA GLY A 227 -10.15 20.91 -32.99
C GLY A 227 -9.15 19.86 -32.53
N VAL A 228 -7.88 20.09 -32.88
CA VAL A 228 -6.84 19.08 -32.81
C VAL A 228 -5.67 19.54 -31.96
N VAL A 229 -5.15 18.63 -31.14
CA VAL A 229 -3.97 18.83 -30.31
C VAL A 229 -2.71 19.03 -31.17
N ILE A 230 -2.04 20.19 -31.01
CA ILE A 230 -0.86 20.57 -31.83
C ILE A 230 0.23 19.48 -31.88
N PRO A 231 0.63 18.83 -30.77
CA PRO A 231 1.57 17.71 -30.81
C PRO A 231 1.20 16.56 -31.76
N VAL A 232 -0.09 16.22 -31.87
CA VAL A 232 -0.58 15.16 -32.78
C VAL A 232 -0.45 15.64 -34.22
N VAL A 233 -0.87 16.88 -34.49
CA VAL A 233 -0.73 17.50 -35.81
C VAL A 233 0.75 17.56 -36.21
N ASN A 234 1.66 17.91 -35.29
CA ASN A 234 3.10 17.94 -35.55
C ASN A 234 3.65 16.57 -35.93
N ALA A 235 3.23 15.51 -35.23
CA ALA A 235 3.71 14.15 -35.50
C ALA A 235 3.30 13.64 -36.88
N VAL A 236 2.11 14.03 -37.36
CA VAL A 236 1.57 13.61 -38.66
C VAL A 236 2.01 14.53 -39.80
N SER A 237 1.99 15.84 -39.60
CA SER A 237 2.25 16.85 -40.65
C SER A 237 3.71 17.33 -40.70
N GLY A 238 4.51 17.10 -39.66
CA GLY A 238 5.85 17.66 -39.50
C GLY A 238 5.90 19.18 -39.28
N ALA A 239 4.73 19.82 -39.10
CA ALA A 239 4.60 21.27 -39.00
C ALA A 239 5.43 21.91 -37.89
N GLN A 240 5.89 23.14 -38.14
CA GLN A 240 6.70 23.93 -37.22
C GLN A 240 5.89 25.12 -36.67
N PRO A 241 6.29 25.75 -35.56
CA PRO A 241 5.57 26.89 -34.97
C PRO A 241 5.21 28.00 -35.97
N GLY A 242 6.11 28.31 -36.92
CA GLY A 242 5.87 29.32 -37.95
C GLY A 242 4.82 28.94 -39.01
N ASP A 243 4.54 27.65 -39.20
CA ASP A 243 3.47 27.20 -40.10
C ASP A 243 2.10 27.50 -39.50
N TYR A 244 1.92 27.26 -38.19
CA TYR A 244 0.69 27.58 -37.46
C TYR A 244 0.43 29.08 -37.39
N GLN A 245 1.47 29.87 -37.15
CA GLN A 245 1.34 31.33 -37.08
C GLN A 245 0.85 31.90 -38.42
N ARG A 246 1.42 31.45 -39.56
CA ARG A 246 0.94 31.87 -40.89
C ARG A 246 -0.49 31.43 -41.19
N LEU A 247 -0.87 30.21 -40.82
CA LEU A 247 -2.24 29.74 -40.98
C LEU A 247 -3.22 30.56 -40.13
N ALA A 248 -2.81 30.98 -38.93
CA ALA A 248 -3.63 31.82 -38.05
C ALA A 248 -3.75 33.26 -38.57
N GLU A 249 -2.66 33.86 -39.05
CA GLU A 249 -2.64 35.19 -39.68
C GLU A 249 -3.52 35.25 -40.93
N ALA A 250 -3.61 34.15 -41.69
CA ALA A 250 -4.51 34.03 -42.83
C ALA A 250 -5.98 33.71 -42.46
N GLY A 251 -6.29 33.59 -41.17
CA GLY A 251 -7.64 33.28 -40.69
C GLY A 251 -8.12 31.86 -41.04
N LEU A 252 -7.20 30.93 -41.32
CA LEU A 252 -7.53 29.51 -41.59
C LEU A 252 -7.69 28.72 -40.28
N VAL A 253 -6.87 29.01 -39.28
CA VAL A 253 -6.92 28.34 -37.97
C VAL A 253 -6.95 29.34 -36.83
N ARG A 254 -7.50 28.93 -35.69
CA ARG A 254 -7.43 29.65 -34.42
C ARG A 254 -6.86 28.76 -33.34
N PHE A 255 -6.09 29.34 -32.42
CA PHE A 255 -5.59 28.63 -31.25
C PHE A 255 -6.69 28.53 -30.20
N GLY A 256 -6.84 27.34 -29.63
CA GLY A 256 -7.64 27.08 -28.45
C GLY A 256 -6.80 26.38 -27.39
N GLU A 257 -7.42 26.12 -26.25
CA GLU A 257 -6.90 25.23 -25.23
C GLU A 257 -7.98 24.23 -24.86
N THR A 258 -7.63 22.96 -24.84
CA THR A 258 -8.51 21.89 -24.39
C THR A 258 -7.84 21.14 -23.24
N GLU A 259 -8.63 20.75 -22.25
CA GLU A 259 -8.17 19.90 -21.17
C GLU A 259 -7.90 18.48 -21.70
N ILE A 260 -6.71 17.94 -21.42
CA ILE A 260 -6.37 16.53 -21.69
C ILE A 260 -6.26 15.79 -20.37
N ILE A 261 -6.98 14.68 -20.26
CA ILE A 261 -6.94 13.76 -19.13
C ILE A 261 -5.71 12.87 -19.25
N ARG A 262 -4.94 12.73 -18.16
CA ARG A 262 -3.83 11.77 -18.05
C ARG A 262 -4.39 10.45 -17.52
N ASP A 263 -4.94 9.62 -18.41
CA ASP A 263 -5.46 8.30 -18.01
C ASP A 263 -4.33 7.25 -17.99
N PRO A 264 -4.05 6.62 -16.83
CA PRO A 264 -3.05 5.55 -16.76
C PRO A 264 -3.43 4.28 -17.55
N LEU A 265 -4.70 4.10 -17.90
CA LEU A 265 -5.22 2.92 -18.58
C LEU A 265 -5.16 2.99 -20.10
N ASP A 266 -4.90 4.16 -20.70
CA ASP A 266 -4.85 4.35 -22.16
C ASP A 266 -3.80 3.47 -22.87
N ARG A 267 -2.82 2.96 -22.10
CA ARG A 267 -1.73 2.12 -22.62
C ARG A 267 -2.06 0.62 -22.62
N LEU A 268 -3.20 0.23 -22.06
CA LEU A 268 -3.60 -1.17 -21.97
C LEU A 268 -4.54 -1.49 -23.14
N GLU A 269 -4.13 -2.45 -23.97
CA GLU A 269 -4.99 -2.98 -25.04
C GLU A 269 -6.20 -3.69 -24.42
N GLY A 270 -7.39 -3.38 -24.92
CA GLY A 270 -8.64 -3.96 -24.46
C GLY A 270 -8.85 -5.36 -25.04
N ILE A 271 -8.65 -6.39 -24.23
CA ILE A 271 -9.08 -7.76 -24.55
C ILE A 271 -10.49 -7.96 -23.99
N VAL A 272 -11.47 -8.21 -24.85
CA VAL A 272 -12.85 -8.51 -24.40
C VAL A 272 -12.88 -9.91 -23.79
N HIS A 273 -13.28 -10.01 -22.52
CA HIS A 273 -13.48 -11.28 -21.82
C HIS A 273 -14.97 -11.52 -21.56
N HIS A 274 -15.47 -12.67 -22.03
CA HIS A 274 -16.82 -13.13 -21.69
C HIS A 274 -16.87 -13.70 -20.26
N PRO A 275 -17.95 -13.44 -19.49
CA PRO A 275 -18.12 -14.06 -18.17
C PRO A 275 -18.17 -15.58 -18.29
N PRO A 276 -17.40 -16.33 -17.48
CA PRO A 276 -17.60 -17.76 -17.34
C PRO A 276 -18.91 -18.06 -16.59
N GLU A 277 -19.45 -19.26 -16.80
CA GLU A 277 -20.52 -19.79 -15.94
C GLU A 277 -19.98 -20.06 -14.53
N LEU A 278 -20.82 -19.85 -13.51
CA LEU A 278 -20.45 -20.10 -12.12
C LEU A 278 -20.58 -21.58 -11.79
N THR A 279 -19.66 -22.10 -10.98
CA THR A 279 -19.81 -23.43 -10.38
C THR A 279 -20.94 -23.44 -9.34
N ASN A 280 -21.40 -24.62 -8.92
CA ASN A 280 -22.43 -24.77 -7.88
C ASN A 280 -22.08 -24.04 -6.57
N GLU A 281 -20.82 -24.12 -6.16
CA GLU A 281 -20.29 -23.43 -4.97
C GLU A 281 -20.32 -21.91 -5.16
N GLN A 282 -19.86 -21.43 -6.31
CA GLN A 282 -19.87 -20.01 -6.65
C GLN A 282 -21.30 -19.47 -6.77
N GLN A 283 -22.23 -20.24 -7.33
CA GLN A 283 -23.64 -19.87 -7.46
C GLN A 283 -24.30 -19.75 -6.08
N SER A 284 -23.96 -20.64 -5.15
CA SER A 284 -24.46 -20.58 -3.76
C SER A 284 -23.92 -19.35 -3.03
N ALA A 285 -22.62 -19.06 -3.19
CA ALA A 285 -22.01 -17.83 -2.68
C ALA A 285 -22.63 -16.58 -3.31
N TRP A 286 -22.87 -16.61 -4.62
CA TRP A 286 -23.43 -15.50 -5.39
C TRP A 286 -24.84 -15.14 -4.91
N LYS A 287 -25.72 -16.10 -4.65
CA LYS A 287 -27.07 -15.84 -4.11
C LYS A 287 -27.06 -14.97 -2.86
N ILE A 288 -26.11 -15.21 -1.95
CA ILE A 288 -25.97 -14.43 -0.72
C ILE A 288 -25.44 -13.03 -1.05
N ILE A 289 -24.40 -12.93 -1.87
CA ILE A 289 -23.81 -11.64 -2.28
C ILE A 289 -24.85 -10.77 -3.00
N SER A 290 -25.58 -11.31 -3.97
CA SER A 290 -26.57 -10.59 -4.75
C SER A 290 -27.72 -10.10 -3.87
N SER A 291 -28.18 -10.93 -2.93
CA SER A 291 -29.25 -10.54 -2.00
C SER A 291 -28.88 -9.33 -1.13
N GLN A 292 -27.63 -9.25 -0.65
CA GLN A 292 -27.17 -8.09 0.13
C GLN A 292 -27.07 -6.82 -0.73
N ILE A 293 -26.68 -6.97 -2.00
CA ILE A 293 -26.59 -5.84 -2.94
C ILE A 293 -28.00 -5.30 -3.25
N GLU A 294 -28.96 -6.18 -3.50
CA GLU A 294 -30.36 -5.83 -3.82
C GLU A 294 -31.06 -5.11 -2.65
N ASN A 295 -30.84 -5.58 -1.42
CA ASN A 295 -31.45 -5.01 -0.22
C ASN A 295 -31.11 -3.53 0.00
N SER A 296 -30.04 -3.01 -0.61
CA SER A 296 -29.65 -1.59 -0.61
C SER A 296 -29.53 -0.96 0.79
N ARG A 297 -29.30 -1.79 1.81
CA ARG A 297 -29.05 -1.41 3.21
C ARG A 297 -27.75 -2.04 3.68
N TRP A 298 -27.13 -1.44 4.69
CA TRP A 298 -25.95 -2.06 5.28
C TRP A 298 -26.32 -3.37 5.98
N GLU A 299 -25.60 -4.42 5.63
CA GLU A 299 -25.65 -5.73 6.29
C GLU A 299 -24.29 -6.12 6.84
N LYS A 300 -24.25 -7.23 7.58
CA LYS A 300 -22.99 -7.77 8.10
C LYS A 300 -22.02 -8.09 6.94
N PRO A 301 -20.72 -7.81 7.12
CA PRO A 301 -19.71 -8.10 6.12
C PRO A 301 -19.69 -9.55 5.67
N ILE A 302 -19.35 -9.78 4.40
CA ILE A 302 -19.17 -11.12 3.84
C ILE A 302 -17.70 -11.52 3.95
N LEU A 303 -17.41 -12.71 4.50
CA LEU A 303 -16.08 -13.31 4.44
C LEU A 303 -16.08 -14.43 3.39
N LEU A 304 -15.45 -14.18 2.25
CA LEU A 304 -15.27 -15.14 1.17
C LEU A 304 -13.95 -15.90 1.35
N HIS A 305 -14.05 -17.09 1.96
CA HIS A 305 -12.94 -18.00 2.17
C HIS A 305 -12.82 -18.97 0.99
N GLY A 306 -11.85 -18.73 0.11
CA GLY A 306 -11.68 -19.55 -1.09
C GLY A 306 -10.22 -19.80 -1.43
N VAL A 307 -9.87 -21.05 -1.74
CA VAL A 307 -8.49 -21.40 -2.10
C VAL A 307 -8.02 -20.64 -3.34
N THR A 308 -6.70 -20.53 -3.54
CA THR A 308 -6.20 -19.81 -4.71
C THR A 308 -6.59 -20.54 -5.99
N GLY A 309 -7.20 -19.82 -6.94
CA GLY A 309 -7.78 -20.42 -8.15
C GLY A 309 -9.25 -20.84 -8.01
N SER A 310 -9.92 -20.59 -6.89
CA SER A 310 -11.35 -20.92 -6.71
C SER A 310 -12.33 -19.98 -7.43
N GLY A 311 -11.82 -18.96 -8.14
CA GLY A 311 -12.64 -17.99 -8.88
C GLY A 311 -13.25 -16.86 -8.03
N LYS A 312 -12.69 -16.54 -6.86
CA LYS A 312 -13.13 -15.37 -6.04
C LYS A 312 -13.28 -14.08 -6.86
N THR A 313 -12.32 -13.82 -7.76
CA THR A 313 -12.32 -12.63 -8.61
C THR A 313 -13.56 -12.54 -9.50
N GLU A 314 -14.11 -13.66 -9.97
CA GLU A 314 -15.33 -13.66 -10.79
C GLU A 314 -16.55 -13.20 -9.97
N LEU A 315 -16.66 -13.64 -8.71
CA LEU A 315 -17.70 -13.14 -7.80
C LEU A 315 -17.56 -11.64 -7.54
N TYR A 316 -16.33 -11.12 -7.44
CA TYR A 316 -16.12 -9.68 -7.31
C TYR A 316 -16.57 -8.92 -8.56
N LEU A 317 -16.22 -9.40 -9.75
CA LEU A 317 -16.62 -8.79 -11.01
C LEU A 317 -18.15 -8.77 -11.16
N ARG A 318 -18.84 -9.86 -10.81
CA ARG A 318 -20.31 -9.90 -10.81
C ARG A 318 -20.91 -8.96 -9.77
N ALA A 319 -20.33 -8.88 -8.57
CA ALA A 319 -20.78 -7.94 -7.54
C ALA A 319 -20.66 -6.48 -8.01
N VAL A 320 -19.54 -6.13 -8.65
CA VAL A 320 -19.34 -4.80 -9.24
C VAL A 320 -20.38 -4.54 -10.33
N GLN A 321 -20.63 -5.50 -11.21
CA GLN A 321 -21.63 -5.36 -12.26
C GLN A 321 -23.01 -5.03 -11.67
N GLN A 322 -23.48 -5.80 -10.69
CA GLN A 322 -24.79 -5.60 -10.08
C GLN A 322 -24.91 -4.26 -9.35
N VAL A 323 -23.84 -3.80 -8.70
CA VAL A 323 -23.81 -2.50 -7.99
C VAL A 323 -23.88 -1.34 -8.99
N LEU A 324 -23.19 -1.47 -10.13
CA LEU A 324 -23.25 -0.48 -11.22
C LEU A 324 -24.65 -0.44 -11.88
N GLU A 325 -25.35 -1.57 -11.97
CA GLU A 325 -26.73 -1.65 -12.48
C GLU A 325 -27.72 -0.90 -11.55
N VAL A 326 -27.45 -0.88 -10.24
CA VAL A 326 -28.19 -0.08 -9.24
C VAL A 326 -27.73 1.40 -9.22
N GLY A 327 -26.81 1.79 -10.11
CA GLY A 327 -26.32 3.16 -10.24
C GLY A 327 -25.33 3.59 -9.16
N LYS A 328 -24.78 2.65 -8.37
CA LYS A 328 -23.79 2.91 -7.32
C LYS A 328 -22.37 2.62 -7.80
N SER A 329 -21.37 3.12 -7.07
CA SER A 329 -19.95 2.93 -7.38
C SER A 329 -19.33 1.77 -6.58
N ALA A 330 -18.18 1.26 -7.03
CA ALA A 330 -17.46 0.16 -6.37
C ALA A 330 -15.98 0.47 -6.13
N LEU A 331 -15.48 0.07 -4.96
CA LEU A 331 -14.08 0.13 -4.58
C LEU A 331 -13.51 -1.28 -4.44
N ILE A 332 -12.38 -1.55 -5.12
CA ILE A 332 -11.67 -2.81 -5.06
C ILE A 332 -10.27 -2.55 -4.53
N LEU A 333 -10.07 -2.96 -3.28
CA LEU A 333 -8.79 -2.90 -2.60
C LEU A 333 -8.01 -4.19 -2.87
N VAL A 334 -6.84 -4.07 -3.49
CA VAL A 334 -5.88 -5.17 -3.71
C VAL A 334 -4.53 -4.80 -3.10
N PRO A 335 -3.69 -5.74 -2.62
CA PRO A 335 -2.36 -5.41 -2.14
C PRO A 335 -1.54 -4.70 -3.23
N GLU A 336 -0.64 -3.77 -2.86
CA GLU A 336 0.13 -2.98 -3.84
C GLU A 336 0.94 -3.84 -4.81
N ILE A 337 1.42 -5.00 -4.33
CA ILE A 337 2.15 -5.99 -5.13
C ILE A 337 1.24 -6.86 -6.02
N SER A 338 -0.06 -6.92 -5.72
CA SER A 338 -1.07 -7.67 -6.48
C SER A 338 -1.79 -6.83 -7.53
N LEU A 339 -1.58 -5.50 -7.54
CA LEU A 339 -2.07 -4.59 -8.57
C LEU A 339 -1.25 -4.74 -9.85
N THR A 340 -1.34 -5.92 -10.45
CA THR A 340 -0.68 -6.24 -11.71
C THR A 340 -1.51 -5.71 -12.89
N PRO A 341 -0.88 -5.42 -14.04
CA PRO A 341 -1.62 -5.08 -15.26
C PRO A 341 -2.68 -6.12 -15.61
N GLN A 342 -2.46 -7.40 -15.32
CA GLN A 342 -3.44 -8.47 -15.54
C GLN A 342 -4.71 -8.28 -14.71
N THR A 343 -4.58 -7.98 -13.41
CA THR A 343 -5.73 -7.71 -12.54
C THR A 343 -6.52 -6.51 -13.07
N VAL A 344 -5.81 -5.43 -13.40
CA VAL A 344 -6.41 -4.20 -13.94
C VAL A 344 -7.14 -4.46 -15.26
N GLN A 345 -6.49 -5.15 -16.20
CA GLN A 345 -7.05 -5.49 -17.50
C GLN A 345 -8.35 -6.27 -17.39
N ARG A 346 -8.48 -7.18 -16.40
CA ARG A 346 -9.74 -7.90 -16.18
C ARG A 346 -10.90 -6.98 -15.81
N PHE A 347 -10.67 -5.99 -14.96
CA PHE A 347 -11.70 -5.00 -14.62
C PHE A 347 -11.99 -4.06 -15.80
N GLN A 348 -10.96 -3.57 -16.49
CA GLN A 348 -11.11 -2.69 -17.65
C GLN A 348 -11.85 -3.38 -18.80
N ALA A 349 -11.54 -4.65 -19.07
CA ALA A 349 -12.21 -5.49 -20.05
C ALA A 349 -13.70 -5.66 -19.74
N ARG A 350 -14.04 -5.77 -18.45
CA ARG A 350 -15.41 -5.97 -17.98
C ARG A 350 -16.22 -4.68 -17.94
N PHE A 351 -15.57 -3.55 -17.64
CA PHE A 351 -16.20 -2.25 -17.42
C PHE A 351 -15.46 -1.13 -18.18
N PRO A 352 -15.43 -1.16 -19.52
CA PRO A 352 -14.68 -0.20 -20.32
C PRO A 352 -15.13 1.24 -20.03
N GLY A 353 -14.17 2.15 -19.89
CA GLY A 353 -14.40 3.58 -19.62
C GLY A 353 -14.84 3.92 -18.19
N ARG A 354 -15.19 2.95 -17.34
CA ARG A 354 -15.68 3.18 -15.97
C ARG A 354 -14.68 2.88 -14.85
N VAL A 355 -13.52 2.32 -15.18
CA VAL A 355 -12.50 1.88 -14.22
C VAL A 355 -11.39 2.92 -14.10
N GLY A 356 -10.97 3.21 -12.87
CA GLY A 356 -9.77 3.99 -12.57
C GLY A 356 -8.82 3.25 -11.64
N ILE A 357 -7.56 3.71 -11.60
CA ILE A 357 -6.53 3.18 -10.71
C ILE A 357 -5.99 4.27 -9.80
N ILE A 358 -5.80 3.97 -8.52
CA ILE A 358 -5.09 4.86 -7.59
C ILE A 358 -3.96 4.10 -6.90
N HIS A 359 -2.69 4.42 -7.22
CA HIS A 359 -1.52 3.86 -6.51
C HIS A 359 -0.34 4.83 -6.44
N SER A 360 0.64 4.52 -5.57
CA SER A 360 1.81 5.36 -5.28
C SER A 360 2.70 5.68 -6.50
N LYS A 361 2.80 4.76 -7.47
CA LYS A 361 3.65 4.88 -8.65
C LYS A 361 3.13 5.81 -9.76
N LEU A 362 1.87 6.28 -9.66
CA LEU A 362 1.29 7.26 -10.58
C LEU A 362 1.91 8.64 -10.32
N SER A 363 2.03 9.45 -11.37
CA SER A 363 2.39 10.86 -11.23
C SER A 363 1.31 11.62 -10.45
N ASP A 364 1.67 12.74 -9.84
CA ASP A 364 0.71 13.59 -9.13
C ASP A 364 -0.41 14.06 -10.07
N GLY A 365 -0.10 14.28 -11.35
CA GLY A 365 -1.08 14.63 -12.38
C GLY A 365 -2.08 13.52 -12.71
N GLU A 366 -1.62 12.27 -12.91
CA GLU A 366 -2.51 11.12 -13.16
C GLU A 366 -3.42 10.84 -11.96
N ARG A 367 -2.88 10.98 -10.74
CA ARG A 367 -3.68 10.85 -9.50
C ARG A 367 -4.74 11.93 -9.39
N PHE A 368 -4.36 13.18 -9.69
CA PHE A 368 -5.28 14.32 -9.67
C PHE A 368 -6.43 14.13 -10.67
N ASP A 369 -6.14 13.72 -11.90
CA ASP A 369 -7.16 13.51 -12.93
C ASP A 369 -8.09 12.34 -12.57
N THR A 370 -7.53 11.22 -12.08
CA THR A 370 -8.34 10.08 -11.60
C THR A 370 -9.23 10.49 -10.43
N TRP A 371 -8.66 11.20 -9.44
CA TRP A 371 -9.41 11.69 -8.28
C TRP A 371 -10.55 12.63 -8.69
N ARG A 372 -10.33 13.54 -9.64
CA ARG A 372 -11.38 14.43 -10.17
C ARG A 372 -12.48 13.63 -10.86
N ARG A 373 -12.12 12.65 -11.68
CA ARG A 373 -13.08 11.80 -12.40
C ARG A 373 -13.92 10.92 -11.49
N VAL A 374 -13.38 10.45 -10.36
CA VAL A 374 -14.17 9.77 -9.34
C VAL A 374 -15.16 10.75 -8.69
N ARG A 375 -14.69 11.96 -8.37
CA ARG A 375 -15.49 12.99 -7.72
C ARG A 375 -16.65 13.48 -8.59
N SER A 376 -16.44 13.61 -9.90
CA SER A 376 -17.47 13.97 -10.89
C SER A 376 -18.42 12.81 -11.22
N GLY A 377 -18.04 11.56 -10.89
CA GLY A 377 -18.81 10.36 -11.21
C GLY A 377 -18.46 9.72 -12.56
N ASP A 378 -17.48 10.26 -13.31
CA ASP A 378 -17.01 9.69 -14.58
C ASP A 378 -16.37 8.30 -14.41
N LEU A 379 -15.83 8.03 -13.22
CA LEU A 379 -15.27 6.73 -12.85
C LEU A 379 -16.06 6.12 -11.70
N SER A 380 -16.79 5.04 -12.00
CA SER A 380 -17.64 4.34 -11.04
C SER A 380 -16.94 3.16 -10.36
N VAL A 381 -15.77 2.74 -10.84
CA VAL A 381 -15.01 1.62 -10.29
C VAL A 381 -13.57 2.05 -10.03
N ILE A 382 -13.07 1.88 -8.80
CA ILE A 382 -11.66 2.12 -8.49
C ILE A 382 -10.97 0.86 -8.01
N VAL A 383 -9.81 0.57 -8.59
CA VAL A 383 -8.94 -0.53 -8.20
C VAL A 383 -7.62 0.04 -7.65
N GLY A 384 -7.19 -0.39 -6.46
CA GLY A 384 -5.90 0.04 -5.94
C GLY A 384 -5.53 -0.51 -4.56
N PRO A 385 -4.32 -0.19 -4.05
CA PRO A 385 -3.90 -0.45 -2.68
C PRO A 385 -4.71 0.32 -1.64
N ARG A 386 -4.32 0.18 -0.36
CA ARG A 386 -4.92 0.87 0.80
C ARG A 386 -5.25 2.35 0.58
N SER A 387 -4.41 3.09 -0.17
CA SER A 387 -4.65 4.52 -0.44
C SER A 387 -5.88 4.80 -1.29
N ALA A 388 -6.35 3.84 -2.09
CA ALA A 388 -7.57 3.96 -2.88
C ALA A 388 -8.84 4.02 -2.02
N LEU A 389 -8.76 3.63 -0.73
CA LEU A 389 -9.86 3.78 0.23
C LEU A 389 -10.39 5.21 0.31
N PHE A 390 -9.52 6.19 0.07
CA PHE A 390 -9.85 7.60 0.15
C PHE A 390 -10.28 8.22 -1.18
N ALA A 391 -10.63 7.40 -2.18
CA ALA A 391 -11.25 7.91 -3.40
C ALA A 391 -12.60 8.61 -3.08
N PRO A 392 -12.88 9.80 -3.65
CA PRO A 392 -14.01 10.64 -3.27
C PRO A 392 -15.31 10.20 -3.97
N PHE A 393 -15.76 8.98 -3.69
CA PHE A 393 -17.01 8.47 -4.25
C PHE A 393 -18.23 9.25 -3.73
N GLN A 394 -19.14 9.59 -4.64
CA GLN A 394 -20.43 10.19 -4.27
C GLN A 394 -21.42 9.16 -3.72
N ASN A 395 -21.42 7.94 -4.29
CA ASN A 395 -22.43 6.91 -4.02
C ASN A 395 -21.82 5.49 -3.97
N LEU A 396 -20.84 5.29 -3.08
CA LEU A 396 -20.19 3.99 -2.90
C LEU A 396 -21.20 2.92 -2.45
N GLY A 397 -21.34 1.85 -3.24
CA GLY A 397 -22.25 0.73 -2.96
C GLY A 397 -21.56 -0.60 -2.67
N LEU A 398 -20.28 -0.74 -3.00
CA LEU A 398 -19.52 -1.96 -2.77
C LEU A 398 -18.07 -1.66 -2.41
N ILE A 399 -17.55 -2.37 -1.41
CA ILE A 399 -16.13 -2.44 -1.08
C ILE A 399 -15.69 -3.90 -1.12
N VAL A 400 -14.77 -4.23 -2.02
CA VAL A 400 -14.11 -5.54 -2.05
C VAL A 400 -12.69 -5.38 -1.53
N ILE A 401 -12.26 -6.26 -0.64
CA ILE A 401 -10.87 -6.35 -0.19
C ILE A 401 -10.36 -7.74 -0.53
N ASP A 402 -9.54 -7.84 -1.58
CA ASP A 402 -8.91 -9.10 -1.96
C ASP A 402 -7.65 -9.36 -1.13
N GLU A 403 -7.30 -10.64 -0.95
CA GLU A 403 -6.16 -11.05 -0.09
C GLU A 403 -6.19 -10.34 1.29
N ALA A 404 -7.35 -10.30 1.95
CA ALA A 404 -7.60 -9.54 3.19
C ALA A 404 -6.70 -9.93 4.38
N HIS A 405 -5.86 -10.96 4.25
CA HIS A 405 -4.84 -11.35 5.22
C HIS A 405 -3.52 -10.56 5.07
N ASP A 406 -3.37 -9.76 4.01
CA ASP A 406 -2.14 -9.06 3.69
C ASP A 406 -1.86 -7.90 4.66
N ASP A 407 -0.71 -7.95 5.33
CA ASP A 407 -0.24 -6.90 6.25
C ASP A 407 -0.10 -5.52 5.58
N SER A 408 0.03 -5.44 4.24
CA SER A 408 0.13 -4.17 3.52
C SER A 408 -1.14 -3.30 3.61
N TYR A 409 -2.25 -3.86 4.09
CA TYR A 409 -3.44 -3.07 4.44
C TYR A 409 -3.28 -2.26 5.72
N PHE A 410 -2.20 -2.45 6.47
CA PHE A 410 -1.85 -1.61 7.61
C PHE A 410 -0.83 -0.53 7.21
N GLN A 411 -1.15 0.73 7.50
CA GLN A 411 -0.26 1.87 7.30
C GLN A 411 0.65 2.02 8.53
N GLU A 412 1.93 1.64 8.40
CA GLU A 412 2.90 1.72 9.52
C GLU A 412 3.93 2.85 9.36
N ASP A 413 4.35 3.13 8.12
CA ASP A 413 5.52 3.98 7.82
C ASP A 413 5.30 5.47 8.11
N LEU A 414 4.10 5.97 7.82
CA LEU A 414 3.74 7.38 7.96
C LEU A 414 2.47 7.51 8.80
N GLU A 415 2.41 8.57 9.58
CA GLU A 415 1.19 8.96 10.26
C GLU A 415 0.17 9.56 9.29
N PRO A 416 -1.13 9.36 9.54
CA PRO A 416 -1.70 8.55 10.62
C PRO A 416 -1.56 7.04 10.36
N ARG A 417 -1.35 6.24 11.42
CA ARG A 417 -1.23 4.78 11.33
C ARG A 417 -2.59 4.12 11.48
N TYR A 418 -3.03 3.36 10.48
CA TYR A 418 -4.38 2.79 10.47
C TYR A 418 -4.45 1.45 9.73
N SER A 419 -5.50 0.68 10.04
CA SER A 419 -5.88 -0.52 9.28
C SER A 419 -6.92 -0.18 8.22
N ALA A 420 -6.59 -0.38 6.94
CA ALA A 420 -7.54 -0.22 5.84
C ALA A 420 -8.70 -1.22 5.93
N LEU A 421 -8.50 -2.40 6.52
CA LEU A 421 -9.55 -3.39 6.74
C LEU A 421 -10.65 -2.85 7.67
N ARG A 422 -10.25 -2.25 8.80
CA ARG A 422 -11.19 -1.68 9.78
C ARG A 422 -11.81 -0.38 9.27
N ALA A 423 -11.03 0.44 8.57
CA ALA A 423 -11.53 1.66 7.96
C ALA A 423 -12.56 1.37 6.85
N ALA A 424 -12.32 0.36 6.01
CA ALA A 424 -13.28 -0.11 5.01
C ALA A 424 -14.57 -0.65 5.65
N TRP A 425 -14.47 -1.38 6.76
CA TRP A 425 -15.66 -1.82 7.53
C TRP A 425 -16.50 -0.62 7.98
N SER A 426 -15.87 0.38 8.61
CA SER A 426 -16.56 1.59 9.05
C SER A 426 -17.14 2.36 7.85
N TYR A 427 -16.37 2.47 6.76
CA TYR A 427 -16.80 3.16 5.56
C TYR A 427 -18.01 2.49 4.90
N SER A 428 -18.06 1.15 4.89
CA SER A 428 -19.21 0.40 4.39
C SER A 428 -20.49 0.73 5.17
N ARG A 429 -20.39 0.90 6.50
CA ARG A 429 -21.51 1.31 7.36
C ARG A 429 -21.97 2.73 7.06
N ILE A 430 -21.03 3.65 6.91
CA ILE A 430 -21.31 5.05 6.59
C ILE A 430 -22.02 5.16 5.24
N CYS A 431 -21.53 4.46 4.22
CA CYS A 431 -22.07 4.53 2.86
C CYS A 431 -23.28 3.60 2.61
N GLN A 432 -23.67 2.77 3.58
CA GLN A 432 -24.63 1.69 3.35
C GLN A 432 -24.23 0.77 2.17
N ALA A 433 -22.93 0.48 2.10
CA ALA A 433 -22.32 -0.35 1.06
C ALA A 433 -22.14 -1.79 1.53
N VAL A 434 -22.21 -2.72 0.58
CA VAL A 434 -21.82 -4.12 0.81
C VAL A 434 -20.30 -4.19 0.94
N ILE A 435 -19.79 -5.02 1.85
CA ILE A 435 -18.35 -5.26 1.99
C ILE A 435 -18.02 -6.74 1.92
N ILE A 436 -17.03 -7.08 1.09
CA ILE A 436 -16.55 -8.45 0.87
C ILE A 436 -15.07 -8.53 1.22
N TYR A 437 -14.74 -9.34 2.23
CA TYR A 437 -13.37 -9.74 2.53
C TYR A 437 -13.05 -11.04 1.84
N GLY A 438 -12.14 -11.00 0.88
CA GLY A 438 -11.68 -12.16 0.14
C GLY A 438 -10.35 -12.67 0.63
N SER A 439 -10.24 -13.96 0.96
CA SER A 439 -8.94 -14.55 1.31
C SER A 439 -8.92 -16.06 1.16
N ALA A 440 -7.78 -16.62 0.75
CA ALA A 440 -7.53 -18.06 0.83
C ALA A 440 -7.09 -18.51 2.24
N THR A 441 -6.50 -17.59 3.00
CA THR A 441 -6.00 -17.83 4.36
C THR A 441 -6.37 -16.64 5.24
N PRO A 442 -7.66 -16.46 5.62
CA PRO A 442 -8.11 -15.32 6.42
C PRO A 442 -7.28 -15.13 7.70
N GLY A 443 -7.04 -13.88 8.11
CA GLY A 443 -6.38 -13.62 9.38
C GLY A 443 -7.19 -14.17 10.56
N ILE A 444 -6.51 -14.59 11.63
CA ILE A 444 -7.16 -15.19 12.80
C ILE A 444 -8.18 -14.24 13.42
N GLU A 445 -7.83 -12.96 13.51
CA GLU A 445 -8.68 -11.91 14.06
C GLU A 445 -9.93 -11.68 13.21
N LEU A 446 -9.79 -11.63 11.89
CA LEU A 446 -10.90 -11.45 10.96
C LEU A 446 -11.85 -12.66 10.98
N MET A 447 -11.32 -13.87 10.96
CA MET A 447 -12.11 -15.10 11.04
C MET A 447 -12.82 -15.23 12.39
N TYR A 448 -12.14 -14.87 13.49
CA TYR A 448 -12.76 -14.84 14.82
C TYR A 448 -13.90 -13.82 14.90
N GLN A 449 -13.69 -12.60 14.39
CA GLN A 449 -14.73 -11.58 14.35
C GLN A 449 -15.93 -12.05 13.52
N ALA A 450 -15.69 -12.61 12.32
CA ALA A 450 -16.74 -13.14 11.46
C ALA A 450 -17.58 -14.22 12.14
N LYS A 451 -16.93 -15.14 12.88
CA LYS A 451 -17.64 -16.18 13.65
C LYS A 451 -18.40 -15.61 14.85
N GLN A 452 -17.78 -14.71 15.62
CA GLN A 452 -18.40 -14.12 16.82
C GLN A 452 -19.62 -13.25 16.46
N GLU A 453 -19.53 -12.49 15.39
CA GLU A 453 -20.59 -11.58 14.95
C GLU A 453 -21.57 -12.25 13.97
N ASN A 454 -21.43 -13.54 13.67
CA ASN A 454 -22.25 -14.30 12.71
C ASN A 454 -22.33 -13.60 11.33
N TRP A 455 -21.18 -13.32 10.75
CA TRP A 455 -21.04 -12.84 9.38
C TRP A 455 -21.31 -13.98 8.38
N PRO A 456 -21.83 -13.69 7.18
CA PRO A 456 -21.86 -14.67 6.09
C PRO A 456 -20.46 -15.17 5.73
N LEU A 457 -20.18 -16.43 6.07
CA LEU A 457 -18.93 -17.12 5.74
C LEU A 457 -19.15 -18.00 4.50
N LEU A 458 -18.66 -17.55 3.35
CA LEU A 458 -18.82 -18.23 2.07
C LEU A 458 -17.56 -19.04 1.76
N SER A 459 -17.70 -20.35 1.55
CA SER A 459 -16.58 -21.26 1.31
C SER A 459 -16.48 -21.67 -0.15
N LEU A 460 -15.28 -21.55 -0.75
CA LEU A 460 -14.96 -22.03 -2.10
C LEU A 460 -13.73 -22.97 -2.05
N PRO A 461 -13.91 -24.25 -1.68
CA PRO A 461 -12.82 -25.20 -1.52
C PRO A 461 -12.20 -25.68 -2.84
N GLY A 462 -12.96 -25.70 -3.94
CA GLY A 462 -12.48 -26.20 -5.23
C GLY A 462 -11.59 -25.21 -6.00
N ARG A 463 -10.56 -25.70 -6.72
CA ARG A 463 -9.81 -24.89 -7.70
C ARG A 463 -10.40 -25.06 -9.09
N VAL A 464 -10.82 -23.97 -9.71
CA VAL A 464 -11.40 -23.97 -11.07
C VAL A 464 -10.29 -23.87 -12.10
N LEU A 465 -10.32 -24.71 -13.14
CA LEU A 465 -9.41 -24.64 -14.29
C LEU A 465 -9.67 -23.40 -15.15
N ALA A 466 -8.81 -22.38 -15.00
CA ALA A 466 -8.90 -21.15 -15.79
C ALA A 466 -8.32 -21.27 -17.22
N HIS A 467 -7.49 -22.29 -17.49
CA HIS A 467 -6.65 -22.37 -18.71
C HIS A 467 -6.87 -23.65 -19.54
N ARG A 468 -8.12 -24.02 -19.83
CA ARG A 468 -8.38 -25.12 -20.79
C ARG A 468 -7.70 -24.84 -22.14
N LYS A 469 -7.96 -23.68 -22.75
CA LYS A 469 -7.51 -23.33 -24.12
C LYS A 469 -6.00 -23.19 -24.30
N ALA A 470 -5.28 -22.67 -23.30
CA ALA A 470 -3.83 -22.46 -23.40
C ALA A 470 -3.02 -23.76 -23.27
N VAL A 471 -3.59 -24.80 -22.65
CA VAL A 471 -2.91 -26.08 -22.40
C VAL A 471 -3.40 -27.19 -23.33
N THR A 472 -4.63 -27.12 -23.85
CA THR A 472 -5.19 -28.10 -24.81
C THR A 472 -4.44 -28.23 -26.12
N GLN A 473 -3.56 -27.30 -26.49
CA GLN A 473 -2.70 -27.43 -27.66
C GLN A 473 -1.49 -28.36 -27.44
N HIS A 474 -1.20 -28.79 -26.19
CA HIS A 474 0.07 -29.43 -25.85
C HIS A 474 -0.02 -30.71 -24.99
N VAL A 475 -1.18 -31.11 -24.47
CA VAL A 475 -1.28 -32.28 -23.54
C VAL A 475 -2.63 -33.00 -23.62
N GLU A 476 -2.61 -34.33 -23.66
CA GLU A 476 -3.79 -35.19 -23.39
C GLU A 476 -4.12 -35.16 -21.89
N VAL A 477 -5.30 -34.66 -21.54
CA VAL A 477 -5.67 -34.41 -20.14
C VAL A 477 -6.31 -35.65 -19.51
N GLY A 478 -5.56 -36.37 -18.68
CA GLY A 478 -6.05 -37.48 -17.86
C GLY A 478 -6.50 -37.04 -16.45
N HIS A 479 -7.61 -37.62 -15.97
CA HIS A 479 -8.17 -37.53 -14.60
C HIS A 479 -8.56 -36.13 -14.09
N LEU A 480 -9.49 -35.47 -14.78
CA LEU A 480 -10.22 -34.33 -14.22
C LEU A 480 -11.53 -34.78 -13.58
N GLU A 481 -11.79 -34.37 -12.34
CA GLU A 481 -13.14 -34.38 -11.79
C GLU A 481 -13.94 -33.27 -12.48
N ILE A 482 -15.05 -33.67 -13.11
CA ILE A 482 -15.94 -32.79 -13.87
C ILE A 482 -17.26 -32.73 -13.10
N ASP A 483 -17.63 -31.55 -12.60
CA ASP A 483 -18.98 -31.25 -12.10
C ASP A 483 -19.61 -30.23 -13.04
N GLY A 484 -20.50 -30.68 -13.93
CA GLY A 484 -21.03 -29.87 -15.03
C GLY A 484 -19.96 -29.55 -16.08
N GLU A 485 -19.84 -28.29 -16.54
CA GLU A 485 -18.81 -27.88 -17.51
C GLU A 485 -17.47 -27.47 -16.87
N ALA A 486 -17.40 -27.34 -15.55
CA ALA A 486 -16.22 -26.92 -14.82
C ALA A 486 -15.37 -28.12 -14.37
N ALA A 487 -14.06 -28.06 -14.66
CA ALA A 487 -13.10 -29.06 -14.20
C ALA A 487 -12.34 -28.54 -12.96
N TYR A 488 -12.20 -29.39 -11.94
CA TYR A 488 -11.45 -29.09 -10.73
C TYR A 488 -10.02 -29.62 -10.77
N LEU A 489 -9.09 -28.91 -10.12
CA LEU A 489 -7.73 -29.39 -9.85
C LEU A 489 -7.55 -29.70 -8.36
N PRO A 490 -6.92 -30.82 -8.00
CA PRO A 490 -6.53 -31.08 -6.62
C PRO A 490 -5.47 -30.07 -6.14
N LEU A 491 -5.41 -29.86 -4.83
CA LEU A 491 -4.31 -29.12 -4.21
C LEU A 491 -3.00 -29.91 -4.40
N PRO A 492 -1.86 -29.23 -4.66
CA PRO A 492 -0.61 -29.93 -4.92
C PRO A 492 -0.12 -30.64 -3.67
N ASN A 493 0.45 -31.83 -3.85
CA ASN A 493 1.04 -32.60 -2.78
C ASN A 493 2.30 -31.89 -2.25
N VAL A 494 2.39 -31.76 -0.92
CA VAL A 494 3.50 -31.07 -0.24
C VAL A 494 4.30 -32.08 0.57
N SER A 495 5.56 -32.28 0.19
CA SER A 495 6.52 -33.11 0.93
C SER A 495 7.28 -32.25 1.94
N VAL A 496 7.20 -32.58 3.24
CA VAL A 496 8.01 -31.94 4.29
C VAL A 496 9.27 -32.76 4.51
N VAL A 497 10.44 -32.14 4.35
CA VAL A 497 11.76 -32.79 4.46
C VAL A 497 12.50 -32.28 5.69
N ASP A 498 12.94 -33.20 6.54
CA ASP A 498 13.76 -32.91 7.71
C ASP A 498 15.25 -32.76 7.33
N MET A 499 15.73 -31.53 7.35
CA MET A 499 17.12 -31.19 7.03
C MET A 499 18.12 -31.70 8.08
N ARG A 500 17.66 -32.10 9.27
CA ARG A 500 18.53 -32.74 10.28
C ARG A 500 18.94 -34.13 9.84
N THR A 501 18.03 -34.87 9.21
CA THR A 501 18.29 -36.22 8.69
C THR A 501 19.25 -36.16 7.49
N GLU A 502 19.00 -35.23 6.56
CA GLU A 502 19.92 -34.94 5.44
C GLU A 502 21.35 -34.68 5.93
N LEU A 503 21.50 -33.85 6.98
CA LEU A 503 22.82 -33.56 7.56
C LEU A 503 23.48 -34.79 8.20
N LYS A 504 22.71 -35.62 8.91
CA LYS A 504 23.20 -36.87 9.52
C LYS A 504 23.67 -37.86 8.46
N GLU A 505 22.98 -37.91 7.31
CA GLU A 505 23.31 -38.73 6.15
C GLU A 505 24.41 -38.12 5.26
N GLY A 506 25.02 -37.01 5.69
CA GLY A 506 26.16 -36.40 5.02
C GLY A 506 25.84 -35.33 3.98
N ASN A 507 24.56 -35.04 3.70
CA ASN A 507 24.18 -33.93 2.81
C ASN A 507 24.40 -32.58 3.52
N ARG A 508 25.33 -31.79 2.99
CA ARG A 508 25.68 -30.45 3.50
C ARG A 508 25.18 -29.31 2.59
N SER A 509 24.53 -29.64 1.48
CA SER A 509 23.94 -28.64 0.59
C SER A 509 22.80 -27.92 1.31
N ILE A 510 22.44 -26.74 0.78
CA ILE A 510 21.22 -26.04 1.19
C ILE A 510 19.96 -26.76 0.70
N PHE A 511 20.10 -27.67 -0.27
CA PHE A 511 19.01 -28.46 -0.83
C PHE A 511 19.05 -29.91 -0.34
N SER A 512 17.93 -30.40 0.17
CA SER A 512 17.64 -31.83 0.33
C SER A 512 17.69 -32.58 -0.99
N ARG A 513 18.00 -33.88 -0.94
CA ARG A 513 18.04 -34.74 -2.14
C ARG A 513 16.70 -34.72 -2.87
N LYS A 514 15.60 -34.79 -2.13
CA LYS A 514 14.24 -34.71 -2.69
C LYS A 514 13.97 -33.44 -3.49
N LEU A 515 14.46 -32.28 -3.02
CA LEU A 515 14.31 -31.02 -3.77
C LEU A 515 15.13 -31.06 -5.05
N GLN A 516 16.37 -31.53 -4.99
CA GLN A 516 17.28 -31.63 -6.14
C GLN A 516 16.70 -32.56 -7.21
N GLU A 517 16.24 -33.75 -6.82
CA GLU A 517 15.60 -34.73 -7.71
C GLU A 517 14.35 -34.16 -8.39
N THR A 518 13.49 -33.48 -7.62
CA THR A 518 12.25 -32.91 -8.15
C THR A 518 12.53 -31.73 -9.09
N LEU A 519 13.52 -30.90 -8.75
CA LEU A 519 13.96 -29.79 -9.60
C LEU A 519 14.56 -30.32 -10.92
N GLN A 520 15.40 -31.35 -10.87
CA GLN A 520 15.98 -31.99 -12.04
C GLN A 520 14.90 -32.56 -12.96
N ALA A 521 13.93 -33.30 -12.41
CA ALA A 521 12.80 -33.84 -13.17
C ALA A 521 11.95 -32.72 -13.82
N THR A 522 11.77 -31.60 -13.13
CA THR A 522 11.02 -30.44 -13.63
C THR A 522 11.73 -29.82 -14.85
N LEU A 523 13.04 -29.60 -14.75
CA LEU A 523 13.84 -29.04 -15.83
C LEU A 523 13.93 -30.00 -17.02
N ALA A 524 14.08 -31.30 -16.77
CA ALA A 524 14.10 -32.33 -17.81
C ALA A 524 12.78 -32.41 -18.61
N ALA A 525 11.65 -32.11 -17.96
CA ALA A 525 10.34 -32.01 -18.62
C ALA A 525 10.13 -30.68 -19.37
N GLY A 526 11.11 -29.75 -19.36
CA GLY A 526 10.97 -28.42 -19.95
C GLY A 526 9.96 -27.52 -19.21
N HIS A 527 9.65 -27.86 -17.96
CA HIS A 527 8.76 -27.09 -17.10
C HIS A 527 9.55 -26.08 -16.26
N GLN A 528 8.84 -25.14 -15.61
CA GLN A 528 9.46 -24.10 -14.79
C GLN A 528 9.34 -24.42 -13.30
N ALA A 529 10.33 -23.98 -12.52
CA ALA A 529 10.38 -24.15 -11.07
C ALA A 529 10.47 -22.79 -10.34
N MET A 530 9.96 -22.76 -9.11
CA MET A 530 10.07 -21.61 -8.22
C MET A 530 10.75 -22.02 -6.92
N LEU A 531 11.80 -21.30 -6.53
CA LEU A 531 12.50 -21.49 -5.27
C LEU A 531 12.25 -20.31 -4.33
N PHE A 532 11.61 -20.60 -3.20
CA PHE A 532 11.14 -19.60 -2.26
C PHE A 532 12.00 -19.54 -1.00
N LEU A 533 12.35 -18.32 -0.58
CA LEU A 533 12.99 -18.03 0.69
C LEU A 533 12.09 -17.15 1.56
N ASN A 534 11.76 -17.63 2.76
CA ASN A 534 10.99 -16.89 3.75
C ASN A 534 11.87 -15.86 4.49
N ARG A 535 12.29 -14.79 3.79
CA ARG A 535 13.15 -13.73 4.38
C ARG A 535 12.39 -12.41 4.53
N ARG A 536 12.34 -11.87 5.75
CA ARG A 536 11.93 -10.48 6.03
C ARG A 536 13.04 -9.79 6.84
N GLY A 537 13.80 -8.91 6.20
CA GLY A 537 14.89 -8.14 6.84
C GLY A 537 16.24 -8.86 6.94
N SER A 538 17.14 -8.29 7.76
CA SER A 538 18.51 -8.77 8.00
C SER A 538 18.66 -9.65 9.25
N ALA A 539 17.61 -9.76 10.06
CA ALA A 539 17.70 -10.42 11.35
C ALA A 539 17.87 -11.93 11.21
N THR A 540 18.92 -12.43 11.85
CA THR A 540 19.27 -13.83 11.85
C THR A 540 18.87 -14.43 13.19
N TYR A 541 17.94 -15.37 13.19
CA TYR A 541 17.73 -16.21 14.37
C TYR A 541 18.82 -17.27 14.40
N VAL A 542 19.11 -17.79 15.59
CA VAL A 542 20.17 -18.75 15.81
C VAL A 542 19.58 -20.10 16.18
N PHE A 543 20.01 -21.12 15.46
CA PHE A 543 19.53 -22.49 15.65
C PHE A 543 20.66 -23.51 15.48
N CYS A 544 20.43 -24.71 16.01
CA CYS A 544 21.34 -25.84 15.84
C CYS A 544 20.91 -26.70 14.65
N ARG A 545 21.79 -26.89 13.66
CA ARG A 545 21.48 -27.76 12.50
C ARG A 545 21.36 -29.25 12.86
N SER A 546 21.98 -29.68 13.96
CA SER A 546 21.97 -31.09 14.36
C SER A 546 20.66 -31.54 15.02
N CYS A 547 20.05 -30.69 15.85
CA CYS A 547 18.79 -31.03 16.54
C CYS A 547 17.60 -30.15 16.13
N GLY A 548 17.82 -29.06 15.40
CA GLY A 548 16.80 -28.10 14.97
C GLY A 548 16.40 -27.09 16.05
N SER A 549 16.96 -27.19 17.25
CA SER A 549 16.55 -26.32 18.34
C SER A 549 16.99 -24.87 18.12
N ARG A 550 16.06 -23.96 18.41
CA ARG A 550 16.28 -22.51 18.45
C ARG A 550 16.91 -22.16 19.79
N LEU A 551 17.76 -21.14 19.79
CA LEU A 551 18.26 -20.58 21.05
C LEU A 551 17.19 -19.66 21.65
N ASN A 552 16.43 -20.20 22.60
CA ASN A 552 15.37 -19.47 23.29
C ASN A 552 15.90 -18.73 24.54
N CYS A 553 15.15 -17.71 24.94
CA CYS A 553 15.34 -16.99 26.19
C CYS A 553 14.91 -17.87 27.37
N PRO A 554 15.73 -18.06 28.42
CA PRO A 554 15.35 -18.87 29.58
C PRO A 554 14.25 -18.23 30.44
N ARG A 555 13.91 -16.95 30.23
CA ARG A 555 12.89 -16.23 31.01
C ARG A 555 11.51 -16.27 30.37
N CYS A 556 11.42 -16.22 29.05
CA CYS A 556 10.15 -16.07 28.34
C CYS A 556 9.98 -17.05 27.17
N ASP A 557 10.92 -17.98 26.98
CA ASP A 557 10.95 -19.02 25.94
C ASP A 557 10.83 -18.51 24.49
N LEU A 558 11.05 -17.21 24.27
CA LEU A 558 11.09 -16.62 22.94
C LEU A 558 12.47 -16.75 22.31
N SER A 559 12.50 -16.92 20.98
CA SER A 559 13.73 -17.00 20.18
C SER A 559 14.61 -15.75 20.37
N LEU A 560 15.90 -15.98 20.63
CA LEU A 560 16.88 -14.92 20.75
C LEU A 560 17.35 -14.44 19.38
N THR A 561 17.55 -13.13 19.25
CA THR A 561 18.06 -12.49 18.03
C THR A 561 19.55 -12.23 18.14
N PHE A 562 20.30 -12.53 17.08
CA PHE A 562 21.74 -12.30 17.03
C PHE A 562 22.08 -10.88 16.55
N HIS A 563 22.94 -10.21 17.32
CA HIS A 563 23.47 -8.89 17.04
C HIS A 563 24.98 -9.01 16.77
N GLY A 564 25.37 -8.78 15.50
CA GLY A 564 26.71 -9.11 14.98
C GLY A 564 27.86 -8.29 15.54
N ASP A 565 27.63 -7.01 15.82
CA ASP A 565 28.68 -6.09 16.29
C ASP A 565 29.24 -6.48 17.67
N GLU A 566 28.42 -7.12 18.51
CA GLU A 566 28.76 -7.49 19.90
C GLU A 566 28.80 -9.01 20.14
N ASN A 567 28.60 -9.82 19.08
CA ASN A 567 28.41 -11.28 19.15
C ASN A 567 27.37 -11.71 20.22
N LEU A 568 26.32 -10.89 20.37
CA LEU A 568 25.38 -10.94 21.48
C LEU A 568 24.01 -11.46 21.03
N LEU A 569 23.40 -12.29 21.85
CA LEU A 569 22.02 -12.73 21.70
C LEU A 569 21.13 -11.92 22.64
N ILE A 570 20.08 -11.30 22.09
CA ILE A 570 19.15 -10.43 22.83
C ILE A 570 17.73 -10.96 22.69
N CYS A 571 17.00 -10.99 23.80
CA CYS A 571 15.55 -11.19 23.82
C CYS A 571 14.82 -9.84 23.75
N HIS A 572 14.03 -9.60 22.71
CA HIS A 572 13.30 -8.33 22.55
C HIS A 572 12.00 -8.21 23.36
N HIS A 573 11.64 -9.24 24.12
CA HIS A 573 10.49 -9.21 25.04
C HIS A 573 10.91 -8.86 26.46
N CYS A 574 11.91 -9.54 27.03
CA CYS A 574 12.32 -9.32 28.42
C CYS A 574 13.73 -8.72 28.56
N ASN A 575 14.32 -8.28 27.45
CA ASN A 575 15.68 -7.71 27.37
C ASN A 575 16.80 -8.61 27.97
N TYR A 576 16.60 -9.93 28.00
CA TYR A 576 17.64 -10.87 28.42
C TYR A 576 18.75 -10.91 27.38
N LYS A 577 20.00 -10.84 27.83
CA LYS A 577 21.20 -10.83 26.99
C LYS A 577 22.11 -12.01 27.33
N ARG A 578 22.70 -12.66 26.33
CA ARG A 578 23.74 -13.69 26.51
C ARG A 578 24.72 -13.73 25.34
N GLN A 579 25.94 -14.19 25.56
CA GLN A 579 26.90 -14.45 24.49
C GLN A 579 26.48 -15.67 23.65
N MET A 580 26.90 -15.69 22.38
CA MET A 580 26.67 -16.82 21.48
C MET A 580 27.38 -18.08 22.01
N PRO A 581 26.66 -19.17 22.31
CA PRO A 581 27.28 -20.38 22.85
C PRO A 581 28.11 -21.11 21.79
N LYS A 582 29.21 -21.75 22.20
CA LYS A 582 30.04 -22.60 21.33
C LYS A 582 29.44 -23.99 21.06
N LYS A 583 28.61 -24.48 21.97
CA LYS A 583 27.92 -25.78 21.90
C LYS A 583 26.43 -25.61 22.13
N CYS A 584 25.62 -26.41 21.44
CA CYS A 584 24.17 -26.38 21.58
C CYS A 584 23.79 -26.79 23.01
N PRO A 585 22.97 -26.00 23.73
CA PRO A 585 22.55 -26.36 25.09
C PRO A 585 21.70 -27.63 25.14
N GLN A 586 21.05 -28.01 24.03
CA GLN A 586 20.18 -29.18 23.96
C GLN A 586 20.90 -30.45 23.51
N CYS A 587 21.77 -30.39 22.50
CA CYS A 587 22.42 -31.58 21.93
C CYS A 587 23.95 -31.55 21.97
N GLN A 588 24.56 -30.53 22.57
CA GLN A 588 26.02 -30.33 22.69
C GLN A 588 26.79 -30.22 21.35
N SER A 589 26.10 -30.24 20.21
CA SER A 589 26.69 -30.05 18.89
C SER A 589 27.29 -28.65 18.72
N VAL A 590 28.38 -28.56 17.97
CA VAL A 590 29.02 -27.30 17.55
C VAL A 590 28.35 -26.69 16.30
N GLN A 591 27.36 -27.35 15.73
CA GLN A 591 26.65 -26.92 14.51
C GLN A 591 25.60 -25.84 14.79
N ILE A 592 25.96 -24.81 15.56
CA ILE A 592 25.15 -23.62 15.76
C ILE A 592 25.43 -22.67 14.60
N ARG A 593 24.37 -22.22 13.93
CA ARG A 593 24.47 -21.28 12.82
C ARG A 593 23.46 -20.16 12.99
N GLN A 594 23.84 -18.99 12.50
CA GLN A 594 22.92 -17.92 12.18
C GLN A 594 22.39 -18.19 10.78
N PHE A 595 21.08 -18.08 10.59
CA PHE A 595 20.55 -18.19 9.23
C PHE A 595 20.66 -16.85 8.51
N GLY A 596 21.43 -16.82 7.41
CA GLY A 596 21.65 -15.64 6.56
C GLY A 596 21.80 -15.97 5.07
N THR A 597 21.29 -17.13 4.61
CA THR A 597 21.33 -17.47 3.18
C THR A 597 20.46 -16.50 2.40
N GLY A 598 21.08 -15.57 1.70
CA GLY A 598 20.41 -14.69 0.74
C GLY A 598 19.94 -15.46 -0.50
N THR A 599 19.04 -14.84 -1.26
CA THR A 599 18.64 -15.27 -2.61
C THR A 599 19.85 -15.50 -3.52
N GLU A 600 20.93 -14.74 -3.33
CA GLU A 600 22.23 -14.88 -4.02
C GLU A 600 22.87 -16.25 -3.82
N ARG A 601 22.93 -16.71 -2.58
CA ARG A 601 23.52 -18.02 -2.27
C ARG A 601 22.69 -19.18 -2.82
N VAL A 602 21.37 -18.99 -2.94
CA VAL A 602 20.49 -19.98 -3.57
C VAL A 602 20.72 -20.01 -5.08
N GLU A 603 20.79 -18.85 -5.73
CA GLU A 603 21.15 -18.72 -7.14
C GLU A 603 22.52 -19.36 -7.44
N GLU A 604 23.55 -19.08 -6.65
CA GLU A 604 24.87 -19.71 -6.78
C GLU A 604 24.81 -21.23 -6.67
N GLU A 605 24.05 -21.78 -5.72
CA GLU A 605 23.94 -23.23 -5.56
C GLU A 605 23.16 -23.87 -6.72
N VAL A 606 22.11 -23.20 -7.21
CA VAL A 606 21.37 -23.65 -8.39
C VAL A 606 22.29 -23.70 -9.62
N LEU A 607 23.05 -22.64 -9.89
CA LEU A 607 23.95 -22.59 -11.04
C LEU A 607 25.11 -23.58 -10.94
N LYS A 608 25.54 -23.95 -9.72
CA LYS A 608 26.52 -25.03 -9.51
C LYS A 608 25.96 -26.40 -9.86
N GLN A 609 24.70 -26.67 -9.54
CA GLN A 609 24.06 -27.97 -9.79
C GLN A 609 23.45 -28.08 -11.19
N PHE A 610 22.98 -26.97 -11.76
CA PHE A 610 22.33 -26.89 -13.07
C PHE A 610 22.91 -25.73 -13.89
N PRO A 611 24.12 -25.88 -14.46
CA PRO A 611 24.81 -24.78 -15.16
C PRO A 611 24.08 -24.26 -16.41
N GLU A 612 23.23 -25.09 -17.02
CA GLU A 612 22.44 -24.74 -18.21
C GLU A 612 21.10 -24.06 -17.88
N ALA A 613 20.69 -24.05 -16.62
CA ALA A 613 19.40 -23.47 -16.22
C ALA A 613 19.43 -21.95 -16.26
N ARG A 614 18.40 -21.33 -16.84
CA ARG A 614 18.23 -19.87 -16.84
C ARG A 614 17.54 -19.45 -15.56
N VAL A 615 18.27 -18.81 -14.65
CA VAL A 615 17.78 -18.40 -13.33
C VAL A 615 17.45 -16.92 -13.32
N ILE A 616 16.29 -16.57 -12.76
CA ILE A 616 15.93 -15.18 -12.40
C ILE A 616 15.90 -15.07 -10.88
N ARG A 617 16.59 -14.05 -10.36
CA ARG A 617 16.49 -13.65 -8.96
C ARG A 617 15.54 -12.46 -8.79
N MET A 618 14.57 -12.61 -7.90
CA MET A 618 13.59 -11.56 -7.56
C MET A 618 13.58 -11.29 -6.05
N ASP A 619 14.30 -10.24 -5.66
CA ASP A 619 14.33 -9.71 -4.30
C ASP A 619 14.33 -8.16 -4.29
N SER A 620 14.16 -7.58 -3.10
CA SER A 620 14.08 -6.13 -2.91
C SER A 620 15.36 -5.36 -3.32
N GLY A 621 16.49 -6.04 -3.46
CA GLY A 621 17.74 -5.46 -3.94
C GLY A 621 17.73 -5.28 -5.46
N VAL A 622 17.25 -6.29 -6.18
CA VAL A 622 17.16 -6.31 -7.66
C VAL A 622 16.01 -5.43 -8.17
N THR A 623 14.87 -5.39 -7.47
CA THR A 623 13.66 -4.69 -7.96
C THR A 623 13.58 -3.19 -7.62
N ARG A 624 14.70 -2.52 -7.32
CA ARG A 624 14.69 -1.09 -6.91
C ARG A 624 14.32 -0.14 -8.05
N LEU A 625 14.56 -0.52 -9.30
CA LEU A 625 14.25 0.29 -10.48
C LEU A 625 12.76 0.17 -10.85
N LYS A 626 12.12 1.31 -11.19
CA LYS A 626 10.71 1.37 -11.59
C LYS A 626 10.47 0.46 -12.81
N GLY A 627 9.54 -0.49 -12.71
CA GLY A 627 9.17 -1.42 -13.80
C GLY A 627 9.98 -2.73 -13.87
N SER A 628 11.10 -2.86 -13.15
CA SER A 628 11.94 -4.06 -13.16
C SER A 628 11.20 -5.35 -12.75
N HIS A 629 10.35 -5.25 -11.73
CA HIS A 629 9.51 -6.37 -11.27
C HIS A 629 8.60 -6.94 -12.36
N GLU A 630 7.90 -6.07 -13.08
CA GLU A 630 6.97 -6.49 -14.14
C GLU A 630 7.72 -7.12 -15.32
N LEU A 631 8.90 -6.58 -15.65
CA LEU A 631 9.76 -7.13 -16.68
C LEU A 631 10.20 -8.56 -16.34
N LEU A 632 10.77 -8.79 -15.15
CA LEU A 632 11.24 -10.11 -14.73
C LEU A 632 10.12 -11.15 -14.72
N LEU A 633 8.92 -10.76 -14.31
CA LEU A 633 7.76 -11.64 -14.31
C LEU A 633 7.23 -11.92 -15.72
N LYS A 634 7.27 -10.94 -16.64
CA LYS A 634 6.99 -11.17 -18.06
C LYS A 634 8.01 -12.11 -18.69
N GLN A 635 9.30 -11.93 -18.39
CA GLN A 635 10.36 -12.83 -18.87
C GLN A 635 10.10 -14.26 -18.39
N PHE A 636 9.79 -14.44 -17.11
CA PHE A 636 9.46 -15.76 -16.55
C PHE A 636 8.18 -16.33 -17.16
N ALA A 637 7.09 -15.57 -17.24
CA ALA A 637 5.83 -16.03 -17.85
C ALA A 637 5.99 -16.40 -19.34
N ASN A 638 6.87 -15.71 -20.07
CA ASN A 638 7.20 -15.98 -21.47
C ASN A 638 8.26 -17.10 -21.64
N ARG A 639 8.58 -17.86 -20.58
CA ARG A 639 9.55 -18.97 -20.59
C ARG A 639 10.97 -18.58 -21.00
N GLN A 640 11.37 -17.34 -20.76
CA GLN A 640 12.74 -16.87 -20.97
C GLN A 640 13.67 -17.27 -19.81
N ALA A 641 13.11 -17.85 -18.74
CA ALA A 641 13.84 -18.42 -17.61
C ALA A 641 13.17 -19.70 -17.11
N ASP A 642 13.94 -20.59 -16.52
CA ASP A 642 13.51 -21.92 -16.08
C ASP A 642 13.26 -21.94 -14.56
N ILE A 643 14.03 -21.15 -13.80
CA ILE A 643 13.96 -21.10 -12.34
C ILE A 643 13.80 -19.66 -11.85
N LEU A 644 12.81 -19.44 -10.99
CA LEU A 644 12.60 -18.16 -10.30
C LEU A 644 12.94 -18.29 -8.82
N VAL A 645 13.99 -17.61 -8.37
CA VAL A 645 14.43 -17.56 -6.97
C VAL A 645 13.95 -16.26 -6.36
N GLY A 646 13.20 -16.31 -5.25
CA GLY A 646 12.81 -15.07 -4.58
C GLY A 646 12.12 -15.22 -3.23
N THR A 647 11.69 -14.07 -2.69
CA THR A 647 11.04 -13.96 -1.38
C THR A 647 9.52 -13.76 -1.51
N GLN A 648 8.88 -13.10 -0.54
CA GLN A 648 7.42 -12.90 -0.49
C GLN A 648 6.81 -12.33 -1.79
N MET A 649 7.59 -11.60 -2.60
CA MET A 649 7.13 -11.03 -3.86
C MET A 649 6.77 -12.08 -4.91
N VAL A 650 7.40 -13.26 -4.91
CA VAL A 650 7.10 -14.33 -5.88
C VAL A 650 5.76 -15.03 -5.59
N ALA A 651 5.25 -14.89 -4.36
CA ALA A 651 4.07 -15.60 -3.90
C ALA A 651 2.74 -14.94 -4.32
N LYS A 652 2.73 -13.72 -4.86
CA LYS A 652 1.50 -12.92 -5.07
C LYS A 652 1.24 -12.53 -6.52
N GLY A 653 -0.04 -12.36 -6.87
CA GLY A 653 -0.49 -11.51 -7.98
C GLY A 653 -0.35 -12.00 -9.43
N ILE A 654 0.28 -13.15 -9.72
CA ILE A 654 0.50 -13.59 -11.13
C ILE A 654 0.15 -15.06 -11.33
N ASP A 655 -0.43 -15.35 -12.49
CA ASP A 655 -0.76 -16.69 -12.92
C ASP A 655 0.37 -17.26 -13.79
N LEU A 656 0.95 -18.38 -13.36
CA LEU A 656 2.16 -18.97 -13.95
C LEU A 656 1.86 -20.43 -14.36
N PRO A 657 1.29 -20.65 -15.56
CA PRO A 657 0.72 -21.95 -15.93
C PRO A 657 1.76 -23.07 -16.06
N PHE A 658 3.04 -22.75 -16.29
CA PHE A 658 4.11 -23.75 -16.46
C PHE A 658 4.93 -24.00 -15.20
N VAL A 659 4.54 -23.42 -14.06
CA VAL A 659 5.16 -23.71 -12.77
C VAL A 659 4.59 -25.01 -12.21
N THR A 660 5.37 -26.08 -12.33
CA THR A 660 4.99 -27.43 -11.85
C THR A 660 5.75 -27.83 -10.59
N PHE A 661 6.79 -27.09 -10.21
CA PHE A 661 7.52 -27.32 -8.97
C PHE A 661 7.74 -26.05 -8.15
N VAL A 662 7.49 -26.16 -6.84
CA VAL A 662 7.80 -25.12 -5.86
C VAL A 662 8.66 -25.70 -4.73
N GLY A 663 9.88 -25.21 -4.59
CA GLY A 663 10.79 -25.58 -3.51
C GLY A 663 10.89 -24.47 -2.47
N VAL A 664 10.45 -24.71 -1.24
CA VAL A 664 10.70 -23.82 -0.11
C VAL A 664 12.02 -24.23 0.54
N VAL A 665 13.04 -23.38 0.36
CA VAL A 665 14.42 -23.67 0.78
C VAL A 665 14.54 -23.78 2.30
N LEU A 666 13.79 -22.95 3.03
CA LEU A 666 13.59 -23.10 4.47
C LEU A 666 12.22 -22.57 4.88
N ALA A 667 11.41 -23.47 5.43
CA ALA A 667 10.07 -23.15 5.89
C ALA A 667 10.04 -22.54 7.32
N ASP A 668 11.09 -22.72 8.11
CA ASP A 668 11.14 -22.40 9.53
C ASP A 668 11.58 -20.95 9.86
N VAL A 669 12.10 -20.21 8.87
CA VAL A 669 12.70 -18.89 9.11
C VAL A 669 11.73 -17.90 9.75
N GLY A 670 10.48 -17.85 9.28
CA GLY A 670 9.47 -16.93 9.80
C GLY A 670 9.05 -17.22 11.24
N LEU A 671 9.19 -18.46 11.70
CA LEU A 671 8.79 -18.89 13.04
C LEU A 671 9.75 -18.42 14.14
N GLY A 672 10.99 -18.07 13.77
CA GLY A 672 12.01 -17.62 14.71
C GLY A 672 11.88 -16.15 15.12
N LEU A 673 10.94 -15.41 14.52
CA LEU A 673 10.73 -13.99 14.80
C LEU A 673 10.00 -13.81 16.14
N PRO A 674 10.40 -12.83 17.00
CA PRO A 674 9.74 -12.55 18.28
C PRO A 674 8.45 -11.76 18.07
N ASP A 675 7.52 -12.32 17.30
CA ASP A 675 6.26 -11.71 16.91
C ASP A 675 5.10 -12.69 17.14
N PHE A 676 3.99 -12.21 17.72
CA PHE A 676 2.86 -13.08 18.06
C PHE A 676 2.14 -13.66 16.83
N ARG A 677 2.32 -13.07 15.63
CA ARG A 677 1.79 -13.57 14.35
C ARG A 677 2.81 -14.38 13.55
N ALA A 678 3.97 -14.72 14.11
CA ALA A 678 5.03 -15.44 13.38
C ALA A 678 4.53 -16.79 12.79
N ALA A 679 3.78 -17.57 13.56
CA ALA A 679 3.20 -18.84 13.12
C ALA A 679 2.12 -18.62 12.04
N GLU A 680 1.22 -17.66 12.25
CA GLU A 680 0.17 -17.29 11.29
C GLU A 680 0.75 -16.86 9.94
N ARG A 681 1.70 -15.92 9.95
CA ARG A 681 2.37 -15.45 8.74
C ARG A 681 3.10 -16.58 8.02
N SER A 682 3.77 -17.46 8.77
CA SER A 682 4.47 -18.61 8.18
C SER A 682 3.48 -19.56 7.52
N PHE A 683 2.37 -19.88 8.18
CA PHE A 683 1.30 -20.70 7.62
C PHE A 683 0.72 -20.07 6.33
N GLN A 684 0.38 -18.77 6.37
CA GLN A 684 -0.20 -18.05 5.22
C GLN A 684 0.75 -18.06 4.02
N ILE A 685 2.02 -17.69 4.23
CA ILE A 685 3.03 -17.65 3.17
C ILE A 685 3.26 -19.04 2.58
N LEU A 686 3.45 -20.06 3.41
CA LEU A 686 3.70 -21.43 2.95
C LEU A 686 2.51 -21.97 2.14
N THR A 687 1.29 -21.74 2.61
CA THR A 687 0.05 -22.15 1.91
C THR A 687 -0.09 -21.41 0.58
N GLN A 688 0.19 -20.10 0.55
CA GLN A 688 0.11 -19.30 -0.67
C GLN A 688 1.16 -19.74 -1.71
N VAL A 689 2.39 -20.00 -1.27
CA VAL A 689 3.51 -20.47 -2.10
C VAL A 689 3.23 -21.87 -2.64
N ALA A 690 2.77 -22.79 -1.79
CA ALA A 690 2.33 -24.11 -2.24
C ALA A 690 1.19 -24.00 -3.27
N GLY A 691 0.28 -23.04 -3.10
CA GLY A 691 -0.80 -22.77 -4.04
C GLY A 691 -0.40 -22.15 -5.38
N ARG A 692 0.88 -21.92 -5.64
CA ARG A 692 1.39 -21.51 -6.97
C ARG A 692 1.72 -22.70 -7.85
N ALA A 693 2.04 -23.86 -7.29
CA ALA A 693 2.28 -25.08 -8.06
C ALA A 693 0.98 -25.63 -8.66
N GLY A 694 1.06 -26.13 -9.89
CA GLY A 694 0.00 -26.98 -10.48
C GLY A 694 -1.30 -26.25 -10.77
N ARG A 695 -1.21 -25.03 -11.31
CA ARG A 695 -2.39 -24.27 -11.80
C ARG A 695 -2.81 -24.64 -13.21
N SER A 696 -2.08 -25.54 -13.84
CA SER A 696 -2.38 -26.14 -15.13
C SER A 696 -2.68 -27.63 -14.98
N PRO A 697 -3.27 -28.26 -16.00
CA PRO A 697 -3.42 -29.72 -16.09
C PRO A 697 -2.12 -30.52 -15.91
N LEU A 698 -0.95 -29.88 -15.97
CA LEU A 698 0.36 -30.52 -15.76
C LEU A 698 0.57 -31.02 -14.32
N GLY A 699 -0.31 -30.63 -13.39
CA GLY A 699 -0.14 -30.92 -11.97
C GLY A 699 1.01 -30.14 -11.34
N GLY A 700 1.21 -30.32 -10.04
CA GLY A 700 2.28 -29.64 -9.33
C GLY A 700 2.75 -30.38 -8.09
N SER A 701 4.02 -30.20 -7.78
CA SER A 701 4.67 -30.75 -6.59
C SER A 701 5.30 -29.63 -5.77
N VAL A 702 5.33 -29.82 -4.45
CA VAL A 702 5.89 -28.85 -3.52
C VAL A 702 6.79 -29.57 -2.52
N VAL A 703 7.96 -28.99 -2.24
CA VAL A 703 8.88 -29.49 -1.19
C VAL A 703 9.13 -28.39 -0.17
N PHE A 704 8.85 -28.69 1.10
CA PHE A 704 9.20 -27.84 2.24
C PHE A 704 10.41 -28.41 2.97
N GLN A 705 11.53 -27.70 2.94
CA GLN A 705 12.71 -28.03 3.74
C GLN A 705 12.64 -27.33 5.09
N THR A 706 12.91 -28.04 6.17
CA THR A 706 12.88 -27.47 7.53
C THR A 706 13.74 -28.25 8.50
N TYR A 707 14.23 -27.57 9.53
CA TYR A 707 14.87 -28.22 10.69
C TYR A 707 13.90 -28.53 11.83
N VAL A 708 12.64 -28.11 11.71
CA VAL A 708 11.55 -28.34 12.66
C VAL A 708 10.33 -28.93 11.93
N PRO A 709 10.44 -30.16 11.38
CA PRO A 709 9.38 -30.78 10.59
C PRO A 709 8.07 -30.95 11.36
N ASP A 710 8.13 -31.11 12.68
CA ASP A 710 6.96 -31.37 13.53
C ASP A 710 6.20 -30.09 13.94
N GLU A 711 6.68 -28.90 13.55
CA GLU A 711 6.02 -27.65 13.88
C GLU A 711 4.62 -27.58 13.26
N TYR A 712 3.61 -27.25 14.08
CA TYR A 712 2.21 -27.27 13.67
C TYR A 712 1.91 -26.37 12.48
N ALA A 713 2.47 -25.16 12.43
CA ALA A 713 2.24 -24.23 11.32
C ALA A 713 2.72 -24.81 9.96
N ILE A 714 3.85 -25.54 9.96
CA ILE A 714 4.40 -26.17 8.75
C ILE A 714 3.54 -27.38 8.35
N GLN A 715 3.20 -28.23 9.33
CA GLN A 715 2.37 -29.42 9.09
C GLN A 715 0.95 -29.09 8.63
N LYS A 716 0.36 -28.02 9.16
CA LYS A 716 -0.96 -27.56 8.71
C LYS A 716 -0.89 -26.94 7.32
N ALA A 717 0.16 -26.16 7.02
CA ALA A 717 0.36 -25.59 5.69
C ALA A 717 0.58 -26.67 4.62
N SER A 718 1.35 -27.74 4.92
CA SER A 718 1.59 -28.83 3.96
C SER A 718 0.32 -29.61 3.61
N ARG A 719 -0.65 -29.66 4.54
CA ARG A 719 -1.95 -30.32 4.35
C ARG A 719 -3.04 -29.36 3.86
N HIS A 720 -2.71 -28.09 3.63
CA HIS A 720 -3.67 -27.01 3.34
C HIS A 720 -4.80 -26.91 4.40
N ASP A 721 -4.51 -27.30 5.65
CA ASP A 721 -5.47 -27.40 6.74
C ASP A 721 -5.59 -26.09 7.52
N PHE A 722 -6.31 -25.13 6.93
CA PHE A 722 -6.60 -23.84 7.56
C PHE A 722 -7.36 -24.00 8.88
N TRP A 723 -8.38 -24.86 8.94
CA TRP A 723 -9.24 -24.99 10.12
C TRP A 723 -8.50 -25.60 11.31
N GLY A 724 -7.64 -26.59 11.06
CA GLY A 724 -6.76 -27.16 12.07
C GLY A 724 -5.74 -26.14 12.56
N PHE A 725 -5.15 -25.32 11.66
CA PHE A 725 -4.29 -24.21 12.05
C PHE A 725 -5.04 -23.19 12.92
N TYR A 726 -6.18 -22.69 12.44
CA TYR A 726 -7.01 -21.70 13.11
C TYR A 726 -7.37 -22.11 14.54
N THR A 727 -7.82 -23.36 14.71
CA THR A 727 -8.26 -23.88 16.02
C THR A 727 -7.11 -23.92 17.02
N GLN A 728 -5.94 -24.40 16.60
CA GLN A 728 -4.75 -24.50 17.45
C GLN A 728 -4.17 -23.12 17.79
N GLU A 729 -4.02 -22.26 16.77
CA GLU A 729 -3.51 -20.90 16.93
C GLU A 729 -4.41 -20.07 17.85
N LEU A 730 -5.73 -20.13 17.66
CA LEU A 730 -6.69 -19.40 18.48
C LEU A 730 -6.62 -19.83 19.96
N ALA A 731 -6.47 -21.13 20.23
CA ALA A 731 -6.30 -21.65 21.60
C ALA A 731 -5.02 -21.11 22.26
N LEU A 732 -3.90 -21.05 21.53
CA LEU A 732 -2.65 -20.47 22.01
C LEU A 732 -2.79 -18.98 22.31
N ARG A 733 -3.40 -18.20 21.40
CA ARG A 733 -3.62 -16.77 21.60
C ARG A 733 -4.54 -16.48 22.78
N LYS A 734 -5.56 -17.32 23.02
CA LYS A 734 -6.41 -17.22 24.20
C LYS A 734 -5.62 -17.41 25.49
N LYS A 735 -4.76 -18.44 25.53
CA LYS A 735 -3.92 -18.74 26.70
C LYS A 735 -2.92 -17.63 27.00
N LEU A 736 -2.33 -17.03 25.96
CA LEU A 736 -1.33 -15.98 26.10
C LEU A 736 -1.92 -14.57 26.21
N GLY A 737 -3.23 -14.42 25.99
CA GLY A 737 -3.90 -13.13 25.97
C GLY A 737 -3.41 -12.25 24.82
N TYR A 738 -3.39 -12.76 23.59
CA TYR A 738 -3.06 -11.99 22.38
C TYR A 738 -4.32 -11.76 21.52
N PRO A 739 -4.29 -10.81 20.55
CA PRO A 739 -5.39 -10.61 19.62
C PRO A 739 -5.85 -11.92 18.96
N PRO A 740 -7.17 -12.22 18.93
CA PRO A 740 -8.29 -11.29 19.10
C PRO A 740 -8.85 -11.15 20.54
N PHE A 741 -8.26 -11.78 21.55
CA PHE A 741 -8.78 -11.74 22.93
C PHE A 741 -8.39 -10.49 23.71
N SER A 742 -7.40 -9.76 23.20
CA SER A 742 -6.97 -8.47 23.69
C SER A 742 -6.63 -7.57 22.50
N ARG A 743 -6.75 -6.27 22.66
CA ARG A 743 -6.17 -5.27 21.76
C ARG A 743 -4.81 -4.85 22.25
N LEU A 744 -3.98 -4.35 21.34
CA LEU A 744 -2.61 -3.92 21.62
C LEU A 744 -2.43 -2.47 21.20
N ILE A 745 -1.66 -1.70 21.98
CA ILE A 745 -1.17 -0.37 21.59
C ILE A 745 0.33 -0.36 21.80
N ARG A 746 1.08 -0.05 20.74
CA ARG A 746 2.53 0.17 20.82
C ARG A 746 2.79 1.66 21.05
N LEU A 747 3.56 1.97 22.08
CA LEU A 747 4.11 3.29 22.36
C LEU A 747 5.61 3.22 22.10
N GLU A 748 6.06 3.84 21.01
CA GLU A 748 7.46 3.85 20.59
C GLU A 748 8.13 5.20 20.91
N PHE A 749 9.34 5.15 21.46
CA PHE A 749 10.16 6.32 21.80
C PHE A 749 11.45 6.29 20.99
N ARG A 750 11.81 7.43 20.41
CA ARG A 750 12.95 7.58 19.51
C ARG A 750 13.89 8.66 20.00
N HIS A 751 15.19 8.37 20.08
CA HIS A 751 16.18 9.38 20.41
C HIS A 751 17.56 9.06 19.81
N SER A 752 18.38 10.08 19.55
CA SER A 752 19.76 9.91 19.03
C SER A 752 20.72 9.26 20.04
N LYS A 753 20.38 9.32 21.32
CA LYS A 753 21.07 8.68 22.46
C LYS A 753 20.18 7.60 23.07
N GLU A 754 20.72 6.39 23.23
CA GLU A 754 19.99 5.23 23.75
C GLU A 754 19.39 5.47 25.15
N ASP A 755 20.17 6.01 26.08
CA ASP A 755 19.74 6.22 27.47
C ASP A 755 18.51 7.11 27.58
N GLN A 756 18.37 8.09 26.69
CA GLN A 756 17.22 8.99 26.69
C GLN A 756 15.96 8.28 26.16
N ALA A 757 16.07 7.51 25.08
CA ALA A 757 14.95 6.70 24.57
C ALA A 757 14.48 5.67 25.60
N ARG A 758 15.43 5.03 26.29
CA ARG A 758 15.15 4.11 27.41
C ARG A 758 14.41 4.81 28.55
N LEU A 759 14.93 5.94 29.03
CA LEU A 759 14.34 6.68 30.16
C LEU A 759 12.92 7.17 29.85
N MET A 760 12.65 7.60 28.60
CA MET A 760 11.30 7.96 28.15
C MET A 760 10.34 6.77 28.23
N ALA A 761 10.78 5.58 27.78
CA ALA A 761 9.98 4.36 27.83
C ALA A 761 9.74 3.88 29.28
N GLU A 762 10.74 3.96 30.15
CA GLU A 762 10.63 3.64 31.59
C GLU A 762 9.60 4.54 32.29
N ARG A 763 9.68 5.85 32.09
CA ARG A 763 8.70 6.81 32.63
C ARG A 763 7.29 6.55 32.11
N MET A 764 7.15 6.17 30.84
CA MET A 764 5.84 5.80 30.29
C MET A 764 5.29 4.53 30.93
N ALA A 765 6.11 3.51 31.16
CA ALA A 765 5.69 2.28 31.83
C ALA A 765 5.19 2.55 33.26
N GLU A 766 5.87 3.44 34.01
CA GLU A 766 5.41 3.88 35.33
C GLU A 766 4.04 4.60 35.26
N LYS A 767 3.87 5.53 34.31
CA LYS A 767 2.59 6.22 34.07
C LYS A 767 1.46 5.23 33.74
N LEU A 768 1.70 4.27 32.85
CA LEU A 768 0.72 3.24 32.48
C LEU A 768 0.30 2.42 33.69
N GLY A 769 1.25 2.02 34.55
CA GLY A 769 0.95 1.32 35.79
C GLY A 769 0.01 2.12 36.71
N PHE A 770 0.27 3.41 36.87
CA PHE A 770 -0.60 4.31 37.62
C PHE A 770 -2.00 4.42 37.00
N TRP A 771 -2.10 4.67 35.68
CA TRP A 771 -3.41 4.83 35.00
C TRP A 771 -4.26 3.56 35.02
N ILE A 772 -3.64 2.38 34.87
CA ILE A 772 -4.33 1.09 34.96
C ILE A 772 -4.94 0.89 36.35
N GLN A 773 -4.16 1.19 37.41
CA GLN A 773 -4.62 1.08 38.79
C GLN A 773 -5.71 2.10 39.11
N ALA A 774 -5.49 3.38 38.77
CA ALA A 774 -6.43 4.46 39.03
C ALA A 774 -7.77 4.26 38.30
N GLY A 775 -7.73 3.85 37.03
CA GLY A 775 -8.90 3.55 36.22
C GLY A 775 -9.55 2.20 36.47
N LYS A 776 -9.01 1.38 37.40
CA LYS A 776 -9.48 0.03 37.75
C LYS A 776 -9.55 -0.93 36.54
N PHE A 777 -8.62 -0.80 35.58
CA PHE A 777 -8.53 -1.66 34.40
C PHE A 777 -7.89 -3.02 34.71
N ARG A 778 -8.57 -3.87 35.49
CA ARG A 778 -8.03 -5.14 36.03
C ARG A 778 -7.64 -6.19 34.98
N GLN A 779 -8.09 -6.04 33.74
CA GLN A 779 -7.79 -6.96 32.62
C GLN A 779 -6.76 -6.37 31.64
N SER A 780 -6.11 -5.28 32.02
CA SER A 780 -5.09 -4.62 31.20
C SER A 780 -3.74 -4.68 31.88
N ASP A 781 -2.70 -4.89 31.08
CA ASP A 781 -1.31 -4.92 31.50
C ASP A 781 -0.42 -4.30 30.42
N TRP A 782 0.90 -4.29 30.63
CA TRP A 782 1.85 -3.84 29.63
C TRP A 782 3.08 -4.75 29.55
N ILE A 783 3.72 -4.74 28.39
CA ILE A 783 4.98 -5.43 28.10
C ILE A 783 6.06 -4.38 27.86
N GLY A 784 7.23 -4.57 28.49
CA GLY A 784 8.35 -3.62 28.43
C GLY A 784 8.46 -2.76 29.69
N PRO A 785 9.34 -1.75 29.69
CA PRO A 785 10.03 -1.16 28.54
C PRO A 785 11.13 -2.06 27.95
N VAL A 786 11.21 -2.13 26.63
CA VAL A 786 12.23 -2.90 25.90
C VAL A 786 12.70 -2.20 24.64
N PRO A 787 13.94 -2.46 24.17
CA PRO A 787 14.36 -2.00 22.86
C PRO A 787 13.50 -2.63 21.76
N CYS A 788 13.18 -1.88 20.71
CA CYS A 788 12.55 -2.44 19.51
C CYS A 788 13.46 -3.52 18.89
N PHE A 789 12.90 -4.40 18.04
CA PHE A 789 13.68 -5.46 17.38
C PHE A 789 14.89 -4.89 16.63
N TYR A 790 14.63 -3.86 15.82
CA TYR A 790 15.68 -2.98 15.31
C TYR A 790 15.93 -1.85 16.31
N GLN A 791 16.85 -2.08 17.23
CA GLN A 791 17.18 -1.14 18.30
C GLN A 791 17.69 0.20 17.75
N ARG A 792 18.38 0.21 16.61
CA ARG A 792 18.89 1.43 15.96
C ARG A 792 18.58 1.44 14.46
N LEU A 793 17.95 2.52 13.98
CA LEU A 793 17.62 2.74 12.57
C LEU A 793 17.98 4.18 12.18
N ASP A 794 18.70 4.34 11.07
CA ASP A 794 19.18 5.65 10.57
C ASP A 794 19.89 6.51 11.65
N GLY A 795 20.59 5.85 12.57
CA GLY A 795 21.31 6.48 13.67
C GLY A 795 20.47 6.77 14.93
N ILE A 796 19.17 6.51 14.91
CA ILE A 796 18.22 6.77 16.01
C ILE A 796 17.94 5.48 16.78
N TYR A 797 18.05 5.54 18.11
CA TYR A 797 17.70 4.45 19.02
C TYR A 797 16.19 4.41 19.28
N ARG A 798 15.62 3.20 19.36
CA ARG A 798 14.19 2.95 19.48
C ARG A 798 13.88 2.05 20.68
N TRP A 799 13.00 2.52 21.55
CA TRP A 799 12.46 1.77 22.69
C TRP A 799 10.94 1.75 22.62
N GLN A 800 10.31 0.73 23.22
CA GLN A 800 8.87 0.58 23.18
C GLN A 800 8.28 0.06 24.49
N VAL A 801 7.01 0.40 24.69
CA VAL A 801 6.11 -0.21 25.67
C VAL A 801 4.85 -0.65 24.94
N ILE A 802 4.39 -1.88 25.19
CA ILE A 802 3.17 -2.42 24.57
C ILE A 802 2.08 -2.47 25.63
N LEU A 803 1.05 -1.64 25.52
CA LEU A 803 -0.14 -1.68 26.34
C LEU A 803 -1.11 -2.73 25.78
N ARG A 804 -1.69 -3.55 26.65
CA ARG A 804 -2.56 -4.66 26.27
C ARG A 804 -3.80 -4.70 27.15
N GLY A 805 -4.94 -5.03 26.56
CA GLY A 805 -6.19 -5.21 27.29
C GLY A 805 -7.40 -5.24 26.36
N PRO A 806 -8.63 -5.34 26.91
CA PRO A 806 -9.86 -5.34 26.10
C PRO A 806 -10.13 -3.96 25.46
N LYS A 807 -9.85 -2.87 26.18
CA LYS A 807 -10.06 -1.48 25.73
C LYS A 807 -8.85 -0.59 26.07
N PRO A 808 -7.67 -0.85 25.47
CA PRO A 808 -6.44 -0.13 25.83
C PRO A 808 -6.50 1.35 25.42
N VAL A 809 -7.31 1.72 24.42
CA VAL A 809 -7.48 3.11 23.98
C VAL A 809 -8.07 3.98 25.10
N ASP A 810 -9.03 3.45 25.87
CA ASP A 810 -9.71 4.18 26.95
C ASP A 810 -8.75 4.55 28.10
N ILE A 811 -7.63 3.83 28.23
CA ILE A 811 -6.61 4.09 29.27
C ILE A 811 -5.81 5.36 28.94
N ILE A 812 -5.58 5.64 27.65
CA ILE A 812 -4.62 6.65 27.20
C ILE A 812 -5.24 7.85 26.47
N ARG A 813 -6.54 7.82 26.18
CA ARG A 813 -7.23 8.81 25.32
C ARG A 813 -7.04 10.26 25.75
N ASP A 814 -7.12 10.53 27.06
CA ASP A 814 -7.05 11.88 27.62
C ASP A 814 -5.75 12.12 28.42
N GLN A 815 -4.72 11.29 28.15
CA GLN A 815 -3.46 11.31 28.89
C GLN A 815 -2.36 12.02 28.10
N ASP A 816 -1.42 12.64 28.80
CA ASP A 816 -0.20 13.17 28.20
C ASP A 816 0.79 12.03 27.91
N LEU A 817 0.83 11.66 26.63
CA LEU A 817 1.73 10.63 26.08
C LEU A 817 3.13 11.16 25.77
N GLY A 818 3.40 12.45 25.94
CA GLY A 818 4.68 13.07 25.63
C GLY A 818 5.09 12.86 24.17
N GLU A 819 6.31 12.38 23.94
CA GLU A 819 6.86 12.13 22.60
C GLU A 819 6.57 10.71 22.07
N ALA A 820 5.61 10.00 22.67
CA ALA A 820 5.28 8.64 22.26
C ALA A 820 4.69 8.60 20.85
N ILE A 821 5.29 7.77 20.01
CA ILE A 821 4.75 7.40 18.71
C ILE A 821 3.74 6.27 18.93
N VAL A 822 2.46 6.57 18.73
CA VAL A 822 1.36 5.65 19.01
C VAL A 822 1.02 4.80 17.78
N THR A 823 0.88 3.48 17.97
CA THR A 823 0.32 2.56 16.99
C THR A 823 -0.76 1.72 17.65
N VAL A 824 -2.02 1.91 17.25
CA VAL A 824 -3.15 1.09 17.73
C VAL A 824 -3.29 -0.17 16.87
N ASP A 825 -3.48 -1.32 17.53
CA ASP A 825 -3.54 -2.67 16.94
C ASP A 825 -2.42 -2.95 15.92
N PRO A 826 -1.14 -2.83 16.33
CA PRO A 826 -0.02 -3.07 15.43
C PRO A 826 -0.10 -4.50 14.85
N VAL A 827 0.09 -4.61 13.52
CA VAL A 827 0.15 -5.92 12.86
C VAL A 827 1.43 -6.70 13.19
N SER A 828 2.45 -6.02 13.72
CA SER A 828 3.75 -6.57 14.06
C SER A 828 4.30 -5.91 15.32
N LEU A 829 4.99 -6.68 16.17
CA LEU A 829 5.72 -6.15 17.33
C LEU A 829 7.24 -6.00 17.09
N LEU A 830 7.69 -6.33 15.87
CA LEU A 830 9.06 -6.14 15.38
C LEU A 830 9.40 -4.64 15.18
#